data_AF-A0AAW0DGD7-F1
#
_entry.id   AF-A0AAW0DGD7-F1
#
_cell.length_a   1.000
_cell.length_b   1.000
_cell.length_c   1.000
_cell.angle_alpha   90.00
_cell.angle_beta   90.00
_cell.angle_gamma   90.00
#
_symmetry.space_group_name_H-M   'P 1'
#
loop_
_entity.id
_entity.type
_entity.pdbx_description
1 polymer ?
#
loop_
_entity_poly.entity_id
_entity_poly.type
_entity_poly.pdbx_seq_one_letter_code
_entity_poly.pdbx_strand_id
1 'polypeptide(L)'
;MSTLFADFQHKVQLFYDYTAYKRLFVSGPKSKWQIYGALPAPLPTLWLGNNAVELVPEFKYLGTWLSSTTGNIFAHDYVECVGNAANAAYALKHRVGAIPPKEGLQLYNARIDCYLISGADICIDTDASLISPFVDVQHAFLRRLLGVNSRSLLAPLFTETGLMPIRARRLILALGRLQYMSGIRGNRTIRDAYIDSVALFAEGKSGWAGDMAIVLGRLPTPVLVTPADFLCPDSILAIQKRVVEVVDGHLQMQIDVSYRSILLHHRLELMNDALTTVTRRRRHYLTLVHVPKHRTALTRLLFSDHNLSIERLRYPERYRLSIPREERLCRFCQLEVEDEVHALLECEGHAALVEMRDVFLDDLLSVDPVLGSQKVVLDPLAFLRRCVASRKGIPVVAKYVYEVLREFDCYMRYIPPGYGRVGCVKYRTILPRWHRGLVDIQKLCSDAELLMAINSKSRPHSFFCDRVKHLFAENITDLQLQTLLSVCKNINILAVLTIRAVLPSPETQPMFQLQALRPRRLSIEIEDLILSLPKDAHFHPILTSVTHLDLYDTKHRDDFVDHLALLHPLTHLSLWNGSASGAEMSAALSRCRRLEALVDMHGGIRDEAHPTFQDDASCTADMRFVSIVLDADAYLRDWVVGTQGGLDFWACADEFIVKRRHGDIKPSTRYWIEESDGI
;
A
#
# COMPACT_ATOMS: atom_id res chain seq x y z
N MET A 1 35.81 31.47 -8.66
CA MET A 1 36.40 30.25 -9.26
C MET A 1 37.67 30.62 -10.02
N SER A 2 38.65 29.72 -10.04
CA SER A 2 39.89 29.86 -10.83
C SER A 2 40.36 28.47 -11.23
N THR A 3 40.96 28.34 -12.40
CA THR A 3 41.57 27.08 -12.86
C THR A 3 42.99 26.91 -12.30
N LEU A 4 43.67 28.01 -11.98
CA LEU A 4 44.98 28.02 -11.33
C LEU A 4 44.88 28.40 -9.86
N PHE A 5 45.55 27.64 -9.00
CA PHE A 5 45.55 27.87 -7.55
C PHE A 5 46.17 29.22 -7.17
N ALA A 6 47.27 29.62 -7.81
CA ALA A 6 47.93 30.90 -7.54
C ALA A 6 46.99 32.10 -7.78
N ASP A 7 46.27 32.09 -8.90
CA ASP A 7 45.29 33.12 -9.22
C ASP A 7 44.12 33.12 -8.23
N PHE A 8 43.71 31.94 -7.76
CA PHE A 8 42.66 31.85 -6.75
C PHE A 8 43.11 32.44 -5.41
N GLN A 9 44.31 32.10 -4.95
CA GLN A 9 44.91 32.66 -3.74
C GLN A 9 45.06 34.19 -3.83
N HIS A 10 45.50 34.69 -4.99
CA HIS A 10 45.60 36.14 -5.23
C HIS A 10 44.23 36.84 -5.14
N LYS A 11 43.19 36.27 -5.77
CA LYS A 11 41.82 36.80 -5.67
C LYS A 11 41.27 36.80 -4.24
N VAL A 12 41.55 35.74 -3.47
CA VAL A 12 41.14 35.66 -2.06
C VAL A 12 41.83 36.73 -1.22
N GLN A 13 43.12 36.99 -1.47
CA GLN A 13 43.85 38.05 -0.78
C GLN A 13 43.31 39.44 -1.13
N LEU A 14 43.07 39.71 -2.42
CA LEU A 14 42.45 40.97 -2.86
C LEU A 14 41.07 41.18 -2.20
N PHE A 15 40.27 40.12 -2.08
CA PHE A 15 38.99 40.19 -1.38
C PHE A 15 39.16 40.49 0.10
N TYR A 16 40.12 39.85 0.78
CA TYR A 16 40.45 40.12 2.17
C TYR A 16 40.85 41.58 2.38
N ASP A 17 41.77 42.10 1.58
CA ASP A 17 42.24 43.48 1.66
C ASP A 17 41.10 44.47 1.39
N TYR A 18 40.23 44.17 0.42
CA TYR A 18 39.03 44.96 0.15
C TYR A 18 38.05 44.98 1.34
N THR A 19 37.83 43.84 1.99
CA THR A 19 36.96 43.79 3.18
C THR A 19 37.57 44.57 4.34
N ALA A 20 38.89 44.49 4.54
CA ALA A 20 39.60 45.28 5.54
C ALA A 20 39.48 46.79 5.25
N TYR A 21 39.64 47.20 3.98
CA TYR A 21 39.41 48.58 3.53
C TYR A 21 37.97 49.05 3.83
N LYS A 22 36.98 48.17 3.63
CA LYS A 22 35.57 48.42 3.98
C LYS A 22 35.26 48.26 5.47
N ARG A 23 36.27 47.99 6.32
CA ARG A 23 36.13 47.75 7.76
C ARG A 23 35.18 46.61 8.11
N LEU A 24 35.16 45.58 7.26
CA LEU A 24 34.43 44.33 7.47
C LEU A 24 35.40 43.22 7.87
N PHE A 25 34.96 42.35 8.77
CA PHE A 25 35.72 41.17 9.18
C PHE A 25 35.21 39.91 8.47
N VAL A 26 36.10 39.18 7.81
CA VAL A 26 35.77 37.88 7.20
C VAL A 26 36.04 36.76 8.18
N SER A 27 35.03 35.92 8.41
CA SER A 27 35.13 34.79 9.34
C SER A 27 35.86 33.61 8.69
N GLY A 28 37.14 33.44 9.01
CA GLY A 28 37.93 32.26 8.60
C GLY A 28 37.24 30.92 8.87
N PRO A 29 36.66 30.67 10.06
CA PRO A 29 35.95 29.42 10.36
C PRO A 29 34.72 29.15 9.48
N LYS A 30 34.03 30.20 8.99
CA LYS A 30 32.86 30.06 8.09
C LYS A 30 33.26 30.04 6.62
N SER A 31 34.47 30.50 6.29
CA SER A 31 35.03 30.41 4.94
C SER A 31 35.48 28.97 4.68
N LYS A 32 35.01 28.42 3.57
CA LYS A 32 35.39 27.10 3.05
C LYS A 32 35.76 27.24 1.58
N TRP A 33 36.54 26.30 1.08
CA TRP A 33 36.83 26.20 -0.34
C TRP A 33 36.79 24.73 -0.78
N GLN A 34 36.66 24.53 -2.09
CA GLN A 34 36.48 23.22 -2.70
C GLN A 34 37.31 23.15 -3.98
N ILE A 35 37.75 21.94 -4.36
CA ILE A 35 38.45 21.67 -5.61
C ILE A 35 37.57 20.74 -6.43
N TYR A 36 37.19 21.18 -7.63
CA TYR A 36 36.42 20.39 -8.59
C TYR A 36 37.37 19.75 -9.60
N GLY A 37 37.24 18.43 -9.79
CA GLY A 37 38.12 17.65 -10.67
C GLY A 37 39.24 16.93 -9.92
N ALA A 38 40.34 16.65 -10.63
CA ALA A 38 41.47 15.92 -10.06
C ALA A 38 42.15 16.73 -8.93
N LEU A 39 42.38 16.07 -7.79
CA LEU A 39 43.06 16.70 -6.67
C LEU A 39 44.56 16.87 -6.99
N PRO A 40 45.13 18.06 -6.80
CA PRO A 40 46.55 18.29 -6.97
C PRO A 40 47.36 17.54 -5.90
N ALA A 41 48.55 17.05 -6.29
CA ALA A 41 49.52 16.44 -5.39
C ALA A 41 50.86 17.21 -5.50
N PRO A 42 51.33 17.88 -4.43
CA PRO A 42 50.72 17.98 -3.10
C PRO A 42 49.46 18.86 -3.07
N LEU A 43 48.59 18.64 -2.09
CA LEU A 43 47.39 19.47 -1.87
C LEU A 43 47.81 20.88 -1.39
N PRO A 44 47.37 21.95 -2.07
CA PRO A 44 47.72 23.31 -1.67
C PRO A 44 46.88 23.77 -0.47
N THR A 45 47.41 24.71 0.30
CA THR A 45 46.72 25.34 1.43
C THR A 45 46.28 26.76 1.05
N LEU A 46 44.97 27.02 1.08
CA LEU A 46 44.41 28.35 0.82
C LEU A 46 44.44 29.19 2.10
N TRP A 47 44.90 30.43 1.97
CA TRP A 47 45.00 31.39 3.08
C TRP A 47 44.03 32.56 2.90
N LEU A 48 43.41 32.99 3.98
CA LEU A 48 42.57 34.19 4.08
C LEU A 48 43.14 35.07 5.19
N GLY A 49 43.98 36.04 4.81
CA GLY A 49 44.87 36.70 5.76
C GLY A 49 45.78 35.67 6.43
N ASN A 50 45.78 35.63 7.76
CA ASN A 50 46.60 34.67 8.53
C ASN A 50 45.88 33.35 8.84
N ASN A 51 44.65 33.14 8.33
CA ASN A 51 43.87 31.94 8.60
C ASN A 51 43.93 30.97 7.42
N ALA A 52 44.31 29.71 7.68
CA ALA A 52 44.14 28.65 6.70
C ALA A 52 42.65 28.34 6.52
N VAL A 53 42.19 28.32 5.27
CA VAL A 53 40.79 28.02 4.92
C VAL A 53 40.66 26.51 4.74
N GLU A 54 39.68 25.92 5.41
CA GLU A 54 39.43 24.49 5.35
C GLU A 54 38.94 24.07 3.95
N LEU A 55 39.62 23.07 3.37
CA LEU A 55 39.21 22.40 2.15
C LEU A 55 38.14 21.35 2.51
N VAL A 56 36.95 21.48 1.95
CA VAL A 56 35.83 20.56 2.23
C VAL A 56 35.34 19.88 0.96
N PRO A 57 34.91 18.62 1.02
CA PRO A 57 34.31 17.95 -0.14
C PRO A 57 32.88 18.44 -0.40
N GLU A 58 32.16 18.87 0.65
CA GLU A 58 30.78 19.30 0.58
C GLU A 58 30.55 20.59 1.37
N PHE A 59 29.74 21.50 0.83
CA PHE A 59 29.37 22.73 1.52
C PHE A 59 27.97 23.20 1.11
N LYS A 60 27.17 23.65 2.10
CA LYS A 60 25.83 24.19 1.85
C LYS A 60 25.92 25.69 1.62
N TYR A 61 25.65 26.13 0.39
CA TYR A 61 25.65 27.53 -0.01
C TYR A 61 24.24 27.98 -0.38
N LEU A 62 23.73 29.00 0.30
CA LEU A 62 22.37 29.53 0.11
C LEU A 62 21.26 28.45 0.17
N GLY A 63 21.48 27.39 0.96
CA GLY A 63 20.53 26.29 1.12
C GLY A 63 20.71 25.13 0.13
N THR A 64 21.65 25.22 -0.81
CA THR A 64 21.98 24.20 -1.81
C THR A 64 23.31 23.55 -1.47
N TRP A 65 23.38 22.22 -1.50
CA TRP A 65 24.62 21.48 -1.32
C TRP A 65 25.45 21.47 -2.60
N LEU A 66 26.73 21.78 -2.44
CA LEU A 66 27.73 21.66 -3.49
C LEU A 66 28.72 20.57 -3.08
N SER A 67 28.78 19.50 -3.86
CA SER A 67 29.73 18.39 -3.65
C SER A 67 30.76 18.37 -4.78
N SER A 68 32.04 18.35 -4.41
CA SER A 68 33.16 18.33 -5.35
C SER A 68 33.66 16.91 -5.65
N THR A 69 33.14 15.91 -4.92
CA THR A 69 33.54 14.50 -5.02
C THR A 69 32.56 13.64 -5.81
N THR A 70 31.40 14.17 -6.19
CA THR A 70 30.38 13.46 -6.97
C THR A 70 30.31 14.01 -8.40
N GLY A 71 29.96 13.14 -9.35
CA GLY A 71 29.81 13.56 -10.76
C GLY A 71 28.72 14.61 -10.98
N ASN A 72 27.67 14.60 -10.15
CA ASN A 72 26.67 15.67 -10.08
C ASN A 72 26.91 16.49 -8.81
N ILE A 73 27.19 17.78 -8.96
CA ILE A 73 27.52 18.69 -7.86
C ILE A 73 26.37 18.90 -6.87
N PHE A 74 25.13 18.62 -7.28
CA PHE A 74 23.90 18.79 -6.51
C PHE A 74 23.35 17.46 -5.96
N ALA A 75 24.08 16.35 -6.09
CA ALA A 75 23.56 15.01 -5.75
C ALA A 75 22.99 14.91 -4.32
N HIS A 76 23.61 15.58 -3.35
CA HIS A 76 23.14 15.61 -1.97
C HIS A 76 21.77 16.30 -1.84
N ASP A 77 21.51 17.38 -2.57
CA ASP A 77 20.20 18.07 -2.52
C ASP A 77 19.06 17.16 -2.96
N TYR A 78 19.27 16.28 -3.94
CA TYR A 78 18.26 15.30 -4.35
C TYR A 78 17.86 14.40 -3.18
N VAL A 79 18.84 13.88 -2.44
CA VAL A 79 18.61 12.97 -1.30
C VAL A 79 17.88 13.69 -0.17
N GLU A 80 18.35 14.89 0.22
CA GLU A 80 17.73 15.69 1.29
C GLU A 80 16.28 16.08 0.92
N CYS A 81 16.06 16.57 -0.29
CA CYS A 81 14.73 16.99 -0.75
C CYS A 81 13.75 15.82 -0.84
N VAL A 82 14.17 14.64 -1.32
CA VAL A 82 13.33 13.44 -1.37
C VAL A 82 12.95 12.98 0.03
N GLY A 83 13.91 12.95 0.96
CA GLY A 83 13.64 12.59 2.36
C GLY A 83 12.59 13.51 2.98
N ASN A 84 12.74 14.82 2.78
CA ASN A 84 11.79 15.82 3.28
C ASN A 84 10.41 15.71 2.61
N ALA A 85 10.36 15.55 1.29
CA ALA A 85 9.12 15.38 0.54
C ALA A 85 8.37 14.11 0.96
N ALA A 86 9.09 12.99 1.13
CA ALA A 86 8.52 11.73 1.62
C ALA A 86 7.96 11.90 3.03
N ASN A 87 8.74 12.48 3.95
CA ASN A 87 8.30 12.73 5.32
C ASN A 87 7.04 13.60 5.35
N ALA A 88 6.98 14.67 4.56
CA ALA A 88 5.78 15.50 4.42
C ALA A 88 4.58 14.70 3.89
N ALA A 89 4.80 13.85 2.88
CA ALA A 89 3.75 13.00 2.31
C ALA A 89 3.20 11.95 3.29
N TYR A 90 4.04 11.41 4.19
CA TYR A 90 3.63 10.42 5.19
C TYR A 90 3.03 11.04 6.45
N ALA A 91 3.55 12.18 6.93
CA ALA A 91 3.07 12.84 8.14
C ALA A 91 1.58 13.22 8.08
N LEU A 92 1.07 13.52 6.89
CA LEU A 92 -0.35 13.85 6.67
C LEU A 92 -1.30 12.69 6.96
N LYS A 93 -0.84 11.44 6.83
CA LYS A 93 -1.70 10.25 6.93
C LYS A 93 -2.21 9.99 8.34
N HIS A 94 -1.32 10.06 9.34
CA HIS A 94 -1.65 9.65 10.71
C HIS A 94 -2.62 10.60 11.43
N ARG A 95 -2.82 11.81 10.90
CA ARG A 95 -3.55 12.88 11.60
C ARG A 95 -4.95 13.16 11.07
N VAL A 96 -5.26 12.82 9.82
CA VAL A 96 -6.47 13.33 9.13
C VAL A 96 -7.34 12.22 8.51
N GLY A 97 -6.88 10.97 8.50
CA GLY A 97 -7.63 9.87 7.87
C GLY A 97 -7.73 10.06 6.35
N ALA A 98 -8.92 9.82 5.77
CA ALA A 98 -9.15 9.94 4.33
C ALA A 98 -9.28 11.42 3.92
N ILE A 99 -8.20 11.99 3.38
CA ILE A 99 -8.16 13.39 2.91
C ILE A 99 -8.93 13.50 1.58
N PRO A 100 -9.88 14.43 1.43
CA PRO A 100 -10.54 14.63 0.15
C PRO A 100 -9.55 15.16 -0.91
N PRO A 101 -9.69 14.78 -2.21
CA PRO A 101 -8.70 15.09 -3.23
C PRO A 101 -8.38 16.57 -3.40
N LYS A 102 -9.37 17.47 -3.25
CA LYS A 102 -9.16 18.91 -3.39
C LYS A 102 -8.14 19.41 -2.36
N GLU A 103 -8.36 19.09 -1.09
CA GLU A 103 -7.52 19.47 0.04
C GLU A 103 -6.18 18.74 -0.03
N GLY A 104 -6.17 17.47 -0.43
CA GLY A 104 -4.94 16.71 -0.62
C GLY A 104 -4.03 17.31 -1.70
N LEU A 105 -4.59 17.77 -2.83
CA LEU A 105 -3.81 18.46 -3.86
C LEU A 105 -3.32 19.84 -3.40
N GLN A 106 -4.08 20.55 -2.56
CA GLN A 106 -3.61 21.79 -1.92
C GLN A 106 -2.42 21.52 -1.00
N LEU A 107 -2.50 20.46 -0.18
CA LEU A 107 -1.41 20.03 0.70
C LEU A 107 -0.18 19.57 -0.07
N TYR A 108 -0.37 18.86 -1.20
CA TYR A 108 0.72 18.52 -2.10
C TYR A 108 1.47 19.76 -2.56
N ASN A 109 0.77 20.75 -3.12
CA ASN A 109 1.39 21.98 -3.59
C ASN A 109 2.09 22.75 -2.47
N ALA A 110 1.51 22.78 -1.27
CA ALA A 110 2.05 23.54 -0.15
C ALA A 110 3.23 22.88 0.58
N ARG A 111 3.28 21.54 0.64
CA ARG A 111 4.20 20.81 1.55
C ARG A 111 5.10 19.79 0.88
N ILE A 112 4.74 19.30 -0.30
CA ILE A 112 5.51 18.25 -1.00
C ILE A 112 6.18 18.85 -2.23
N ASP A 113 5.40 19.56 -3.05
CA ASP A 113 5.88 20.15 -4.29
C ASP A 113 7.04 21.12 -4.06
N CYS A 114 7.01 21.91 -2.98
CA CYS A 114 8.09 22.83 -2.61
C CYS A 114 9.45 22.13 -2.43
N TYR A 115 9.48 20.90 -1.90
CA TYR A 115 10.71 20.11 -1.84
C TYR A 115 11.03 19.48 -3.20
N LEU A 116 10.02 18.99 -3.92
CA LEU A 116 10.24 18.33 -5.21
C LEU A 116 10.73 19.29 -6.30
N ILE A 117 10.40 20.59 -6.21
CA ILE A 117 10.88 21.63 -7.13
C ILE A 117 12.08 22.40 -6.60
N SER A 118 12.56 22.08 -5.39
CA SER A 118 13.71 22.75 -4.79
C SER A 118 14.92 22.67 -5.73
N GLY A 119 15.53 23.83 -5.98
CA GLY A 119 16.69 23.99 -6.87
C GLY A 119 16.45 23.62 -8.33
N ALA A 120 15.21 23.35 -8.77
CA ALA A 120 14.91 22.89 -10.12
C ALA A 120 15.28 23.91 -11.21
N ASP A 121 15.37 25.19 -10.85
CA ASP A 121 15.74 26.28 -11.73
C ASP A 121 17.24 26.35 -12.04
N ILE A 122 18.07 25.68 -11.22
CA ILE A 122 19.54 25.66 -11.36
C ILE A 122 20.02 24.24 -11.65
N CYS A 123 19.44 23.23 -11.01
CA CYS A 123 19.84 21.84 -11.13
C CYS A 123 19.04 21.13 -12.23
N ILE A 124 19.66 20.96 -13.40
CA ILE A 124 19.06 20.25 -14.53
C ILE A 124 19.11 18.74 -14.29
N ASP A 125 17.96 18.07 -14.45
CA ASP A 125 17.79 16.64 -14.16
C ASP A 125 18.40 15.75 -15.27
N THR A 126 19.73 15.80 -15.46
CA THR A 126 20.46 15.00 -16.46
C THR A 126 20.67 13.54 -16.04
N ASP A 127 20.65 13.25 -14.74
CA ASP A 127 20.80 11.90 -14.20
C ASP A 127 19.44 11.29 -13.85
N ALA A 128 19.05 10.25 -14.60
CA ALA A 128 17.78 9.55 -14.40
C ALA A 128 17.66 8.88 -13.03
N SER A 129 18.79 8.47 -12.42
CA SER A 129 18.83 7.80 -11.12
C SER A 129 18.51 8.76 -9.98
N LEU A 130 18.98 10.00 -10.06
CA LEU A 130 18.74 11.03 -9.04
C LEU A 130 17.29 11.54 -9.07
N ILE A 131 16.67 11.64 -10.25
CA ILE A 131 15.28 12.12 -10.37
C ILE A 131 14.23 11.03 -10.14
N SER A 132 14.57 9.74 -10.26
CA SER A 132 13.61 8.65 -10.04
C SER A 132 12.92 8.69 -8.67
N PRO A 133 13.63 8.91 -7.54
CA PRO A 133 12.99 9.00 -6.24
C PRO A 133 11.98 10.16 -6.10
N PHE A 134 12.17 11.29 -6.79
CA PHE A 134 11.19 12.38 -6.83
C PHE A 134 9.89 11.94 -7.50
N VAL A 135 10.03 11.22 -8.63
CA VAL A 135 8.92 10.63 -9.37
C VAL A 135 8.17 9.63 -8.49
N ASP A 136 8.89 8.79 -7.75
CA ASP A 136 8.29 7.80 -6.85
C ASP A 136 7.51 8.45 -5.70
N VAL A 137 8.03 9.53 -5.09
CA VAL A 137 7.31 10.29 -4.06
C VAL A 137 6.01 10.88 -4.63
N GLN A 138 6.06 11.51 -5.81
CA GLN A 138 4.87 12.07 -6.44
C GLN A 138 3.84 10.98 -6.75
N HIS A 139 4.25 9.87 -7.38
CA HIS A 139 3.36 8.75 -7.68
C HIS A 139 2.77 8.13 -6.42
N ALA A 140 3.57 7.90 -5.38
CA ALA A 140 3.12 7.31 -4.13
C ALA A 140 2.08 8.20 -3.42
N PHE A 141 2.29 9.52 -3.44
CA PHE A 141 1.32 10.47 -2.90
C PHE A 141 -0.01 10.43 -3.67
N LEU A 142 0.03 10.51 -5.01
CA LEU A 142 -1.19 10.55 -5.82
C LEU A 142 -1.96 9.24 -5.78
N ARG A 143 -1.27 8.09 -5.82
CA ARG A 143 -1.91 6.78 -5.65
C ARG A 143 -2.65 6.68 -4.33
N ARG A 144 -2.02 7.15 -3.25
CA ARG A 144 -2.64 7.18 -1.92
C ARG A 144 -3.85 8.12 -1.87
N LEU A 145 -3.73 9.33 -2.43
CA LEU A 145 -4.81 10.31 -2.45
C LEU A 145 -6.04 9.78 -3.21
N LEU A 146 -5.81 9.05 -4.30
CA LEU A 146 -6.84 8.49 -5.16
C LEU A 146 -7.35 7.11 -4.71
N GLY A 147 -6.65 6.45 -3.77
CA GLY A 147 -7.02 5.14 -3.26
C GLY A 147 -6.74 3.98 -4.22
N VAL A 148 -5.79 4.16 -5.14
CA VAL A 148 -5.40 3.17 -6.16
C VAL A 148 -4.07 2.48 -5.83
N ASN A 149 -3.86 1.30 -6.39
CA ASN A 149 -2.75 0.41 -6.08
C ASN A 149 -1.44 0.82 -6.79
N SER A 150 -0.33 0.19 -6.42
CA SER A 150 0.99 0.48 -7.01
C SER A 150 1.17 0.00 -8.46
N ARG A 151 0.24 -0.81 -8.98
CA ARG A 151 0.20 -1.35 -10.35
C ARG A 151 -0.81 -0.61 -11.23
N SER A 152 -1.46 0.43 -10.69
CA SER A 152 -2.39 1.28 -11.43
C SER A 152 -1.65 1.99 -12.55
N LEU A 153 -2.38 2.31 -13.63
CA LEU A 153 -1.86 3.15 -14.70
C LEU A 153 -1.31 4.48 -14.13
N LEU A 154 -0.22 4.96 -14.73
CA LEU A 154 0.45 6.20 -14.29
C LEU A 154 -0.17 7.45 -14.91
N ALA A 155 -0.47 7.45 -16.22
CA ALA A 155 -1.06 8.61 -16.89
C ALA A 155 -2.32 9.15 -16.19
N PRO A 156 -3.27 8.29 -15.76
CA PRO A 156 -4.42 8.74 -15.00
C PRO A 156 -4.09 9.49 -13.70
N LEU A 157 -2.95 9.23 -13.04
CA LEU A 157 -2.56 10.03 -11.86
C LEU A 157 -2.47 11.53 -12.19
N PHE A 158 -2.07 11.88 -13.42
CA PHE A 158 -1.89 13.26 -13.87
C PHE A 158 -3.11 13.81 -14.61
N THR A 159 -3.71 13.01 -15.49
CA THR A 159 -4.88 13.45 -16.27
C THR A 159 -6.11 13.69 -15.39
N GLU A 160 -6.20 12.97 -14.26
CA GLU A 160 -7.31 13.05 -13.32
C GLU A 160 -7.14 14.15 -12.26
N THR A 161 -5.90 14.42 -11.85
CA THR A 161 -5.60 15.40 -10.79
C THR A 161 -5.29 16.78 -11.35
N GLY A 162 -4.86 16.86 -12.61
CA GLY A 162 -4.38 18.08 -13.24
C GLY A 162 -2.92 18.43 -12.91
N LEU A 163 -2.21 17.62 -12.13
CA LEU A 163 -0.82 17.86 -11.79
C LEU A 163 0.12 17.57 -12.96
N MET A 164 1.21 18.31 -13.05
CA MET A 164 2.28 18.06 -14.01
C MET A 164 3.21 16.96 -13.47
N PRO A 165 3.61 15.97 -14.28
CA PRO A 165 4.68 15.05 -13.90
C PRO A 165 5.93 15.80 -13.44
N ILE A 166 6.53 15.38 -12.32
CA ILE A 166 7.55 16.20 -11.64
C ILE A 166 8.76 16.50 -12.52
N ARG A 167 9.16 15.57 -13.40
CA ARG A 167 10.23 15.80 -14.40
C ARG A 167 9.94 16.99 -15.31
N ALA A 168 8.72 17.04 -15.86
CA ALA A 168 8.29 18.12 -16.73
C ALA A 168 8.12 19.43 -15.94
N ARG A 169 7.59 19.36 -14.71
CA ARG A 169 7.44 20.53 -13.84
C ARG A 169 8.78 21.20 -13.52
N ARG A 170 9.80 20.41 -13.17
CA ARG A 170 11.16 20.89 -12.89
C ARG A 170 11.81 21.50 -14.14
N LEU A 171 11.69 20.82 -15.28
CA LEU A 171 12.15 21.33 -16.57
C LEU A 171 11.52 22.69 -16.94
N ILE A 172 10.21 22.84 -16.72
CA ILE A 172 9.49 24.10 -16.97
C ILE A 172 10.03 25.24 -16.09
N LEU A 173 10.36 24.97 -14.83
CA LEU A 173 10.95 25.96 -13.94
C LEU A 173 12.36 26.38 -14.39
N ALA A 174 13.17 25.42 -14.83
CA ALA A 174 14.48 25.69 -15.40
C ALA A 174 14.39 26.51 -16.70
N LEU A 175 13.42 26.24 -17.56
CA LEU A 175 13.12 27.04 -18.74
C LEU A 175 12.65 28.46 -18.38
N GLY A 176 11.85 28.62 -17.33
CA GLY A 176 11.49 29.94 -16.81
C GLY A 176 12.71 30.74 -16.34
N ARG A 177 13.69 30.07 -15.72
CA ARG A 177 14.96 30.70 -15.34
C ARG A 177 15.80 31.08 -16.55
N LEU A 178 15.85 30.23 -17.58
CA LEU A 178 16.46 30.54 -18.87
C LEU A 178 15.85 31.81 -19.48
N GLN A 179 14.52 31.88 -19.55
CA GLN A 179 13.80 33.03 -20.10
C GLN A 179 14.12 34.32 -19.34
N TYR A 180 14.20 34.22 -18.01
CA TYR A 180 14.61 35.35 -17.17
C TYR A 180 16.02 35.81 -17.53
N MET A 181 16.99 34.89 -17.62
CA MET A 181 18.40 35.23 -17.89
C MET A 181 18.62 35.80 -19.29
N SER A 182 17.92 35.29 -20.31
CA SER A 182 17.98 35.81 -21.68
C SER A 182 17.35 37.20 -21.80
N GLY A 183 16.38 37.52 -20.95
CA GLY A 183 15.73 38.84 -20.89
C GLY A 183 16.52 39.94 -20.16
N ILE A 184 17.60 39.61 -19.44
CA ILE A 184 18.39 40.60 -18.69
C ILE A 184 19.05 41.58 -19.66
N ARG A 185 18.86 42.88 -19.43
CA ARG A 185 19.54 43.96 -20.16
C ARG A 185 20.77 44.45 -19.38
N GLY A 186 21.79 44.90 -20.12
CA GLY A 186 23.06 45.40 -19.58
C GLY A 186 24.04 44.29 -19.18
N ASN A 187 25.18 44.70 -18.61
CA ASN A 187 26.24 43.81 -18.14
C ASN A 187 25.93 43.37 -16.71
N ARG A 188 25.48 42.13 -16.56
CA ARG A 188 25.31 41.48 -15.26
C ARG A 188 26.02 40.15 -15.31
N THR A 189 26.76 39.82 -14.26
CA THR A 189 27.57 38.60 -14.17
C THR A 189 26.79 37.31 -14.47
N ILE A 190 25.52 37.23 -14.05
CA ILE A 190 24.67 36.07 -14.35
C ILE A 190 24.34 35.94 -15.84
N ARG A 191 24.17 37.07 -16.54
CA ARG A 191 23.92 37.09 -17.99
C ARG A 191 25.19 36.69 -18.72
N ASP A 192 26.34 37.23 -18.31
CA ASP A 192 27.63 36.91 -18.93
C ASP A 192 27.93 35.41 -18.78
N ALA A 193 27.78 34.86 -17.56
CA ALA A 193 27.93 33.42 -17.30
C ALA A 193 26.93 32.57 -18.09
N TYR A 194 25.72 33.07 -18.31
CA TYR A 194 24.72 32.40 -19.13
C TYR A 194 25.10 32.40 -20.62
N ILE A 195 25.54 33.53 -21.17
CA ILE A 195 26.03 33.64 -22.55
C ILE A 195 27.23 32.71 -22.75
N ASP A 196 28.18 32.68 -21.81
CA ASP A 196 29.31 31.75 -21.81
C ASP A 196 28.82 30.29 -21.84
N SER A 197 27.80 29.96 -21.05
CA SER A 197 27.21 28.61 -21.09
C SER A 197 26.58 28.27 -22.44
N VAL A 198 25.97 29.24 -23.14
CA VAL A 198 25.41 29.02 -24.48
C VAL A 198 26.52 28.89 -25.52
N ALA A 199 27.61 29.64 -25.40
CA ALA A 199 28.79 29.49 -26.24
C ALA A 199 29.44 28.10 -26.09
N LEU A 200 29.58 27.60 -24.85
CA LEU A 200 30.04 26.24 -24.61
C LEU A 200 29.16 25.19 -25.30
N PHE A 201 27.84 25.37 -25.25
CA PHE A 201 26.91 24.50 -25.96
C PHE A 201 27.10 24.56 -27.49
N ALA A 202 27.31 25.75 -28.06
CA ALA A 202 27.60 25.92 -29.48
C ALA A 202 28.89 25.20 -29.92
N GLU A 203 29.87 25.10 -29.01
CA GLU A 203 31.13 24.37 -29.23
C GLU A 203 31.04 22.87 -28.89
N GLY A 204 29.87 22.36 -28.47
CA GLY A 204 29.69 20.96 -28.07
C GLY A 204 30.36 20.59 -26.75
N LYS A 205 30.68 21.57 -25.91
CA LYS A 205 31.27 21.36 -24.57
C LYS A 205 30.18 21.18 -23.52
N SER A 206 30.53 20.51 -22.43
CA SER A 206 29.63 20.37 -21.28
C SER A 206 29.34 21.74 -20.64
N GLY A 207 28.10 21.93 -20.20
CA GLY A 207 27.64 23.17 -19.60
C GLY A 207 26.14 23.16 -19.41
N TRP A 208 25.67 24.12 -18.63
CA TRP A 208 24.28 24.17 -18.18
C TRP A 208 23.25 24.27 -19.33
N ALA A 209 23.54 25.07 -20.36
CA ALA A 209 22.73 25.15 -21.57
C ALA A 209 22.74 23.83 -22.37
N GLY A 210 23.88 23.15 -22.47
CA GLY A 210 23.98 21.84 -23.11
C GLY A 210 23.18 20.77 -22.36
N ASP A 211 23.24 20.78 -21.03
CA ASP A 211 22.43 19.90 -20.17
C ASP A 211 20.92 20.10 -20.39
N MET A 212 20.48 21.36 -20.58
CA MET A 212 19.10 21.66 -20.95
C MET A 212 18.72 21.03 -22.29
N ALA A 213 19.56 21.19 -23.32
CA ALA A 213 19.32 20.60 -24.63
C ALA A 213 19.25 19.06 -24.55
N ILE A 214 20.11 18.44 -23.73
CA ILE A 214 20.08 16.99 -23.47
C ILE A 214 18.75 16.56 -22.86
N VAL A 215 18.26 17.25 -21.83
CA VAL A 215 16.98 16.88 -21.17
C VAL A 215 15.79 17.10 -22.11
N LEU A 216 15.77 18.18 -22.88
CA LEU A 216 14.75 18.44 -23.91
C LEU A 216 14.73 17.36 -25.01
N GLY A 217 15.91 16.89 -25.42
CA GLY A 217 16.07 15.81 -26.38
C GLY A 217 15.63 14.44 -25.85
N ARG A 218 15.55 14.25 -24.52
CA ARG A 218 15.11 13.01 -23.85
C ARG A 218 13.61 12.95 -23.56
N LEU A 219 12.84 13.97 -23.93
CA LEU A 219 11.39 13.94 -23.82
C LEU A 219 10.79 12.85 -24.72
N PRO A 220 9.58 12.35 -24.43
CA PRO A 220 8.94 11.29 -25.22
C PRO A 220 8.86 11.62 -26.72
N THR A 221 8.64 12.90 -27.04
CA THR A 221 8.91 13.46 -28.35
C THR A 221 10.05 14.47 -28.18
N PRO A 222 11.25 14.21 -28.74
CA PRO A 222 12.40 15.09 -28.57
C PRO A 222 12.09 16.53 -28.98
N VAL A 223 12.43 17.49 -28.13
CA VAL A 223 12.39 18.92 -28.45
C VAL A 223 13.83 19.35 -28.77
N LEU A 224 14.15 19.41 -30.06
CA LEU A 224 15.47 19.80 -30.52
C LEU A 224 15.61 21.32 -30.46
N VAL A 225 16.75 21.78 -29.95
CA VAL A 225 17.06 23.20 -29.76
C VAL A 225 18.47 23.50 -30.22
N THR A 226 18.66 24.73 -30.68
CA THR A 226 19.95 25.28 -31.09
C THR A 226 20.41 26.33 -30.07
N PRO A 227 21.71 26.70 -30.06
CA PRO A 227 22.19 27.78 -29.20
C PRO A 227 21.45 29.10 -29.41
N ALA A 228 21.01 29.39 -30.64
CA ALA A 228 20.27 30.61 -30.97
C ALA A 228 18.91 30.68 -30.27
N ASP A 229 18.25 29.53 -30.09
CA ASP A 229 16.94 29.47 -29.41
C ASP A 229 17.03 29.92 -27.96
N PHE A 230 18.16 29.67 -27.29
CA PHE A 230 18.40 30.09 -25.91
C PHE A 230 18.69 31.59 -25.81
N LEU A 231 19.19 32.24 -26.85
CA LEU A 231 19.45 33.69 -26.81
C LEU A 231 18.18 34.54 -26.91
N CYS A 232 17.04 33.95 -27.28
CA CYS A 232 15.78 34.65 -27.50
C CYS A 232 14.72 34.28 -26.43
N PRO A 233 14.24 35.23 -25.62
CA PRO A 233 13.19 34.97 -24.63
C PRO A 233 11.90 34.39 -25.22
N ASP A 234 11.50 34.83 -26.42
CA ASP A 234 10.29 34.36 -27.08
C ASP A 234 10.44 32.92 -27.59
N SER A 235 11.63 32.56 -28.09
CA SER A 235 11.94 31.17 -28.45
C SER A 235 11.89 30.25 -27.24
N ILE A 236 12.42 30.68 -26.08
CA ILE A 236 12.34 29.90 -24.83
C ILE A 236 10.89 29.72 -24.39
N LEU A 237 10.06 30.76 -24.51
CA LEU A 237 8.62 30.66 -24.20
C LEU A 237 7.91 29.65 -25.11
N ALA A 238 8.25 29.65 -26.41
CA ALA A 238 7.74 28.67 -27.36
C ALA A 238 8.19 27.23 -27.01
N ILE A 239 9.46 27.06 -26.60
CA ILE A 239 9.98 25.77 -26.10
C ILE A 239 9.20 25.32 -24.86
N GLN A 240 8.98 26.22 -23.89
CA GLN A 240 8.22 25.89 -22.67
C GLN A 240 6.79 25.44 -23.00
N LYS A 241 6.10 26.11 -23.92
CA LYS A 241 4.79 25.68 -24.41
C LYS A 241 4.87 24.31 -25.08
N ARG A 242 5.89 24.09 -25.91
CA ARG A 242 6.12 22.81 -26.60
C ARG A 242 6.36 21.66 -25.64
N VAL A 243 7.10 21.87 -24.55
CA VAL A 243 7.30 20.86 -23.50
C VAL A 243 5.97 20.44 -22.88
N VAL A 244 5.08 21.39 -22.59
CA VAL A 244 3.73 21.10 -22.07
C VAL A 244 2.93 20.27 -23.07
N GLU A 245 2.92 20.67 -24.34
CA GLU A 245 2.24 19.95 -25.42
C GLU A 245 2.75 18.50 -25.58
N VAL A 246 4.07 18.31 -25.57
CA VAL A 246 4.69 16.98 -25.70
C VAL A 246 4.33 16.07 -24.53
N VAL A 247 4.37 16.61 -23.30
CA VAL A 247 4.06 15.84 -22.09
C VAL A 247 2.58 15.49 -22.04
N ASP A 248 1.70 16.45 -22.37
CA ASP A 248 0.26 16.21 -22.42
C ASP A 248 -0.09 15.22 -23.53
N GLY A 249 0.49 15.38 -24.72
CA GLY A 249 0.34 14.42 -25.82
C GLY A 249 0.79 13.01 -25.44
N HIS A 250 1.91 12.88 -24.71
CA HIS A 250 2.38 11.58 -24.23
C HIS A 250 1.43 10.94 -23.20
N LEU A 251 0.90 11.73 -22.26
CA LEU A 251 -0.09 11.24 -21.28
C LEU A 251 -1.38 10.80 -21.95
N GLN A 252 -1.85 11.55 -22.96
CA GLN A 252 -3.03 11.20 -23.73
C GLN A 252 -2.81 9.91 -24.54
N MET A 253 -1.65 9.79 -25.21
CA MET A 253 -1.28 8.57 -25.93
C MET A 253 -1.24 7.35 -25.03
N GLN A 254 -0.71 7.46 -23.80
CA GLN A 254 -0.72 6.36 -22.83
C GLN A 254 -2.13 5.92 -22.45
N ILE A 255 -3.10 6.84 -22.42
CA ILE A 255 -4.51 6.53 -22.18
C ILE A 255 -5.12 5.85 -23.40
N ASP A 256 -4.90 6.40 -24.59
CA ASP A 256 -5.55 5.96 -25.82
C ASP A 256 -5.08 4.56 -26.25
N VAL A 257 -3.78 4.26 -26.10
CA VAL A 257 -3.20 2.96 -26.47
C VAL A 257 -3.58 1.84 -25.48
N SER A 258 -3.87 2.19 -24.23
CA SER A 258 -4.14 1.22 -23.18
C SER A 258 -5.62 0.82 -23.17
N TYR A 259 -5.90 -0.48 -23.32
CA TYR A 259 -7.24 -1.01 -23.13
C TYR A 259 -7.72 -0.91 -21.66
N ARG A 260 -6.80 -0.76 -20.68
CA ARG A 260 -7.09 -0.55 -19.24
C ARG A 260 -7.61 0.85 -18.93
N SER A 261 -7.70 1.71 -19.93
CA SER A 261 -8.18 3.08 -19.79
C SER A 261 -9.35 3.33 -20.72
N ILE A 262 -10.08 2.27 -21.08
CA ILE A 262 -11.23 2.36 -21.98
C ILE A 262 -12.28 3.35 -21.48
N LEU A 263 -12.52 3.43 -20.17
CA LEU A 263 -13.45 4.42 -19.59
C LEU A 263 -12.91 5.86 -19.59
N LEU A 264 -11.61 6.04 -19.85
CA LEU A 264 -10.93 7.35 -19.89
C LEU A 264 -10.71 7.85 -21.32
N HIS A 265 -10.97 7.04 -22.36
CA HIS A 265 -10.88 7.49 -23.75
C HIS A 265 -11.90 8.59 -24.05
N HIS A 266 -11.49 9.53 -24.91
CA HIS A 266 -12.33 10.64 -25.38
C HIS A 266 -12.99 11.44 -24.26
N ARG A 267 -12.31 11.57 -23.12
CA ARG A 267 -12.92 12.13 -21.93
C ARG A 267 -13.27 13.61 -22.11
N LEU A 268 -14.56 13.90 -21.95
CA LEU A 268 -15.13 15.23 -22.05
C LEU A 268 -15.15 15.93 -20.70
N GLU A 269 -14.85 17.23 -20.70
CA GLU A 269 -14.97 18.13 -19.57
C GLU A 269 -15.79 19.35 -19.95
N LEU A 270 -16.58 19.85 -19.01
CA LEU A 270 -17.29 21.11 -19.20
C LEU A 270 -16.30 22.28 -19.02
N MET A 271 -16.10 23.05 -20.08
CA MET A 271 -15.26 24.24 -20.13
C MET A 271 -16.00 25.35 -20.86
N ASN A 272 -16.25 26.47 -20.19
CA ASN A 272 -17.01 27.61 -20.72
C ASN A 272 -18.33 27.16 -21.37
N ASP A 273 -19.08 26.32 -20.64
CA ASP A 273 -20.36 25.71 -21.06
C ASP A 273 -20.31 24.80 -22.30
N ALA A 274 -19.13 24.53 -22.85
CA ALA A 274 -18.91 23.55 -23.91
C ALA A 274 -18.17 22.31 -23.40
N LEU A 275 -18.47 21.14 -23.97
CA LEU A 275 -17.72 19.92 -23.67
C LEU A 275 -16.47 19.86 -24.53
N THR A 276 -15.29 19.85 -23.89
CA THR A 276 -14.00 19.79 -24.57
C THR A 276 -13.12 18.69 -24.01
N THR A 277 -12.20 18.18 -24.83
CA THR A 277 -11.16 17.24 -24.39
C THR A 277 -10.01 18.04 -23.78
N VAL A 278 -9.75 17.79 -22.51
CA VAL A 278 -8.61 18.37 -21.79
C VAL A 278 -7.83 17.23 -21.18
N THR A 279 -6.54 17.11 -21.53
CA THR A 279 -5.69 16.01 -21.07
C THR A 279 -5.53 16.03 -19.55
N ARG A 280 -5.02 17.14 -18.99
CA ARG A 280 -4.80 17.28 -17.54
C ARG A 280 -5.76 18.28 -16.92
N ARG A 281 -6.64 17.80 -16.06
CA ARG A 281 -7.54 18.64 -15.25
C ARG A 281 -7.94 17.90 -13.98
N ARG A 282 -8.15 18.62 -12.88
CA ARG A 282 -8.79 18.04 -11.70
C ARG A 282 -10.25 17.73 -12.03
N ARG A 283 -10.57 16.44 -12.13
CA ARG A 283 -11.86 15.95 -12.60
C ARG A 283 -12.97 16.16 -11.59
N HIS A 284 -14.19 16.39 -12.08
CA HIS A 284 -15.32 16.78 -11.24
C HIS A 284 -15.67 15.73 -10.17
N TYR A 285 -15.60 14.44 -10.50
CA TYR A 285 -15.91 13.35 -9.55
C TYR A 285 -15.01 13.36 -8.31
N LEU A 286 -13.78 13.89 -8.42
CA LEU A 286 -12.86 14.02 -7.27
C LEU A 286 -13.33 15.06 -6.24
N THR A 287 -14.27 15.94 -6.62
CA THR A 287 -14.82 16.99 -5.74
C THR A 287 -16.31 16.77 -5.44
N LEU A 288 -17.09 16.34 -6.43
CA LEU A 288 -18.55 16.20 -6.31
C LEU A 288 -18.97 14.89 -5.61
N VAL A 289 -18.12 13.86 -5.59
CA VAL A 289 -18.40 12.63 -4.83
C VAL A 289 -17.83 12.77 -3.42
N HIS A 290 -18.71 13.16 -2.49
CA HIS A 290 -18.36 13.43 -1.10
C HIS A 290 -18.00 12.16 -0.32
N VAL A 291 -18.74 11.07 -0.54
CA VAL A 291 -18.51 9.79 0.14
C VAL A 291 -17.17 9.17 -0.32
N PRO A 292 -16.17 9.02 0.57
CA PRO A 292 -14.85 8.56 0.17
C PRO A 292 -14.86 7.16 -0.47
N LYS A 293 -15.67 6.23 0.07
CA LYS A 293 -15.77 4.86 -0.46
C LYS A 293 -16.29 4.83 -1.90
N HIS A 294 -17.33 5.61 -2.20
CA HIS A 294 -17.91 5.71 -3.55
C HIS A 294 -16.91 6.32 -4.53
N ARG A 295 -16.23 7.40 -4.11
CA ARG A 295 -15.20 8.05 -4.93
C ARG A 295 -14.05 7.10 -5.22
N THR A 296 -13.55 6.37 -4.22
CA THR A 296 -12.46 5.40 -4.39
C THR A 296 -12.88 4.25 -5.29
N ALA A 297 -14.10 3.72 -5.16
CA ALA A 297 -14.63 2.69 -6.06
C ALA A 297 -14.67 3.16 -7.51
N LEU A 298 -15.23 4.35 -7.76
CA LEU A 298 -15.24 4.94 -9.10
C LEU A 298 -13.82 5.18 -9.64
N THR A 299 -12.91 5.69 -8.80
CA THR A 299 -11.51 5.92 -9.21
C THR A 299 -10.83 4.60 -9.58
N ARG A 300 -11.05 3.55 -8.78
CA ARG A 300 -10.53 2.21 -9.05
C ARG A 300 -11.08 1.62 -10.34
N LEU A 301 -12.37 1.81 -10.61
CA LEU A 301 -12.99 1.42 -11.88
C LEU A 301 -12.27 2.11 -13.05
N LEU A 302 -12.11 3.44 -13.00
CA LEU A 302 -11.48 4.22 -14.07
C LEU A 302 -9.99 3.91 -14.29
N PHE A 303 -9.29 3.44 -13.26
CA PHE A 303 -7.87 3.08 -13.32
C PHE A 303 -7.63 1.60 -13.65
N SER A 304 -8.70 0.83 -13.92
CA SER A 304 -8.67 -0.63 -14.02
C SER A 304 -7.91 -1.24 -12.83
N ASP A 305 -8.33 -0.85 -11.62
CA ASP A 305 -7.86 -1.28 -10.31
C ASP A 305 -9.03 -1.82 -9.46
N HIS A 306 -9.91 -2.59 -10.08
CA HIS A 306 -11.07 -3.23 -9.47
C HIS A 306 -10.94 -4.77 -9.49
N ASN A 307 -11.90 -5.46 -8.87
CA ASN A 307 -11.85 -6.90 -8.63
C ASN A 307 -12.57 -7.75 -9.68
N LEU A 308 -13.02 -7.14 -10.77
CA LEU A 308 -13.66 -7.85 -11.89
C LEU A 308 -12.66 -8.77 -12.61
N SER A 309 -13.17 -9.84 -13.21
CA SER A 309 -12.35 -10.89 -13.82
C SER A 309 -11.52 -10.36 -14.99
N ILE A 310 -11.99 -9.35 -15.75
CA ILE A 310 -11.22 -8.72 -16.83
C ILE A 310 -9.83 -8.26 -16.39
N GLU A 311 -9.72 -7.71 -15.17
CA GLU A 311 -8.47 -7.21 -14.60
C GLU A 311 -7.75 -8.26 -13.75
N ARG A 312 -8.49 -9.01 -12.91
CA ARG A 312 -7.90 -9.98 -11.98
C ARG A 312 -7.31 -11.19 -12.68
N LEU A 313 -8.00 -11.72 -13.69
CA LEU A 313 -7.60 -12.95 -14.38
C LEU A 313 -6.53 -12.73 -15.45
N ARG A 314 -6.27 -11.48 -15.85
CA ARG A 314 -5.16 -11.11 -16.74
C ARG A 314 -3.79 -11.51 -16.22
N TYR A 315 -3.60 -11.45 -14.90
CA TYR A 315 -2.28 -11.69 -14.33
C TYR A 315 -2.15 -13.15 -13.92
N PRO A 316 -0.98 -13.78 -14.15
CA PRO A 316 -0.70 -15.07 -13.54
C PRO A 316 -0.63 -14.91 -12.02
N GLU A 317 -1.21 -15.87 -11.31
CA GLU A 317 -1.12 -16.00 -9.86
C GLU A 317 -0.45 -17.35 -9.52
N ARG A 318 -0.05 -17.52 -8.25
CA ARG A 318 0.82 -18.62 -7.80
C ARG A 318 0.39 -20.01 -8.29
N TYR A 319 -0.91 -20.23 -8.46
CA TYR A 319 -1.51 -21.51 -8.86
C TYR A 319 -2.41 -21.41 -10.09
N ARG A 320 -2.43 -20.25 -10.76
CA ARG A 320 -3.34 -19.97 -11.88
C ARG A 320 -2.60 -19.25 -13.00
N LEU A 321 -2.70 -19.79 -14.20
CA LEU A 321 -2.16 -19.12 -15.39
C LEU A 321 -2.96 -17.85 -15.72
N SER A 322 -2.35 -16.94 -16.48
CA SER A 322 -3.11 -15.85 -17.10
C SER A 322 -4.19 -16.43 -17.99
N ILE A 323 -5.41 -15.91 -17.88
CA ILE A 323 -6.55 -16.33 -18.70
C ILE A 323 -6.70 -15.35 -19.88
N PRO A 324 -6.84 -15.82 -21.13
CA PRO A 324 -7.15 -15.00 -22.32
C PRO A 324 -8.41 -14.16 -22.09
N ARG A 325 -8.54 -13.01 -22.76
CA ARG A 325 -9.60 -12.03 -22.46
C ARG A 325 -10.99 -12.64 -22.60
N GLU A 326 -11.18 -13.32 -23.71
CA GLU A 326 -12.38 -14.02 -24.17
C GLU A 326 -12.88 -15.10 -23.19
N GLU A 327 -11.98 -15.64 -22.36
CA GLU A 327 -12.31 -16.66 -21.36
C GLU A 327 -12.49 -16.11 -19.94
N ARG A 328 -12.36 -14.79 -19.73
CA ARG A 328 -12.58 -14.15 -18.41
C ARG A 328 -14.08 -13.93 -18.16
N LEU A 329 -14.86 -14.99 -18.24
CA LEU A 329 -16.30 -14.96 -18.19
C LEU A 329 -16.81 -14.41 -16.84
N CYS A 330 -17.98 -13.80 -16.87
CA CYS A 330 -18.70 -13.29 -15.73
C CYS A 330 -18.99 -14.39 -14.72
N ARG A 331 -18.66 -14.16 -13.45
CA ARG A 331 -18.90 -15.14 -12.39
C ARG A 331 -20.38 -15.47 -12.17
N PHE A 332 -21.29 -14.59 -12.59
CA PHE A 332 -22.73 -14.79 -12.45
C PHE A 332 -23.33 -15.50 -13.66
N CYS A 333 -23.28 -14.88 -14.85
CA CYS A 333 -23.91 -15.49 -16.02
C CYS A 333 -23.04 -16.55 -16.72
N GLN A 334 -21.71 -16.46 -16.59
CA GLN A 334 -20.74 -17.32 -17.30
C GLN A 334 -20.89 -17.34 -18.83
N LEU A 335 -21.54 -16.32 -19.41
CA LEU A 335 -21.77 -16.20 -20.86
C LEU A 335 -20.83 -15.16 -21.50
N GLU A 336 -20.76 -13.99 -20.90
CA GLU A 336 -20.00 -12.84 -21.42
C GLU A 336 -18.77 -12.54 -20.56
N VAL A 337 -17.82 -11.77 -21.10
CA VAL A 337 -16.62 -11.35 -20.36
C VAL A 337 -17.00 -10.44 -19.18
N GLU A 338 -16.44 -10.68 -18.00
CA GLU A 338 -16.65 -9.85 -16.80
C GLU A 338 -15.86 -8.53 -16.88
N ASP A 339 -16.27 -7.65 -17.79
CA ASP A 339 -15.73 -6.30 -17.90
C ASP A 339 -16.63 -5.25 -17.24
N GLU A 340 -16.15 -4.01 -17.22
CA GLU A 340 -16.80 -2.89 -16.54
C GLU A 340 -18.19 -2.61 -17.10
N VAL A 341 -18.38 -2.77 -18.42
CA VAL A 341 -19.65 -2.54 -19.10
C VAL A 341 -20.62 -3.65 -18.77
N HIS A 342 -20.19 -4.91 -18.91
CA HIS A 342 -21.03 -6.06 -18.60
C HIS A 342 -21.49 -6.05 -17.14
N ALA A 343 -20.57 -5.85 -16.21
CA ALA A 343 -20.87 -5.84 -14.77
C ALA A 343 -21.84 -4.73 -14.38
N LEU A 344 -21.71 -3.53 -14.96
CA LEU A 344 -22.52 -2.37 -14.58
C LEU A 344 -23.83 -2.25 -15.36
N LEU A 345 -23.91 -2.68 -16.62
CA LEU A 345 -25.03 -2.33 -17.49
C LEU A 345 -25.76 -3.52 -18.12
N GLU A 346 -25.15 -4.71 -18.20
CA GLU A 346 -25.69 -5.79 -19.05
C GLU A 346 -25.92 -7.11 -18.32
N CYS A 347 -25.23 -7.41 -17.22
CA CYS A 347 -25.35 -8.71 -16.57
C CYS A 347 -26.75 -8.96 -16.01
N GLU A 348 -27.43 -10.00 -16.48
CA GLU A 348 -28.74 -10.45 -15.98
C GLU A 348 -28.64 -11.75 -15.15
N GLY A 349 -27.42 -12.27 -14.95
CA GLY A 349 -27.18 -13.54 -14.26
C GLY A 349 -27.34 -13.51 -12.74
N HIS A 350 -27.68 -12.37 -12.15
CA HIS A 350 -27.86 -12.21 -10.70
C HIS A 350 -28.96 -11.18 -10.41
N ALA A 351 -29.99 -11.59 -9.66
CA ALA A 351 -31.19 -10.79 -9.46
C ALA A 351 -30.91 -9.45 -8.76
N ALA A 352 -30.01 -9.43 -7.77
CA ALA A 352 -29.70 -8.19 -7.06
C ALA A 352 -28.99 -7.17 -7.96
N LEU A 353 -28.17 -7.61 -8.92
CA LEU A 353 -27.56 -6.69 -9.89
C LEU A 353 -28.60 -6.05 -10.81
N VAL A 354 -29.63 -6.79 -11.20
CA VAL A 354 -30.72 -6.27 -12.02
C VAL A 354 -31.50 -5.22 -11.24
N GLU A 355 -31.90 -5.53 -10.01
CA GLU A 355 -32.59 -4.59 -9.12
C GLU A 355 -31.76 -3.32 -8.86
N MET A 356 -30.48 -3.47 -8.53
CA MET A 356 -29.57 -2.33 -8.33
C MET A 356 -29.46 -1.47 -9.60
N ARG A 357 -29.46 -2.08 -10.78
CA ARG A 357 -29.37 -1.37 -12.07
C ARG A 357 -30.65 -0.58 -12.36
N ASP A 358 -31.82 -1.16 -12.10
CA ASP A 358 -33.10 -0.50 -12.32
C ASP A 358 -33.23 0.73 -11.41
N VAL A 359 -32.95 0.57 -10.11
CA VAL A 359 -32.91 1.68 -9.15
C VAL A 359 -31.90 2.75 -9.58
N PHE A 360 -30.70 2.33 -9.98
CA PHE A 360 -29.66 3.25 -10.46
C PHE A 360 -30.12 4.06 -11.67
N LEU A 361 -30.77 3.43 -12.65
CA LEU A 361 -31.25 4.09 -13.85
C LEU A 361 -32.36 5.09 -13.52
N ASP A 362 -33.32 4.72 -12.68
CA ASP A 362 -34.39 5.62 -12.26
C ASP A 362 -33.83 6.85 -11.53
N ASP A 363 -32.94 6.63 -10.56
CA ASP A 363 -32.26 7.70 -9.83
C ASP A 363 -31.45 8.60 -10.78
N LEU A 364 -30.67 8.01 -11.68
CA LEU A 364 -29.82 8.75 -12.61
C LEU A 364 -30.65 9.60 -13.58
N LEU A 365 -31.72 9.05 -14.14
CA LEU A 365 -32.59 9.73 -15.09
C LEU A 365 -33.44 10.81 -14.43
N SER A 366 -33.78 10.67 -13.14
CA SER A 366 -34.43 11.73 -12.37
C SER A 366 -33.53 12.95 -12.19
N VAL A 367 -32.22 12.73 -12.00
CA VAL A 367 -31.22 13.79 -11.75
C VAL A 367 -30.69 14.40 -13.05
N ASP A 368 -30.55 13.61 -14.12
CA ASP A 368 -30.10 14.06 -15.43
C ASP A 368 -30.92 13.44 -16.58
N PRO A 369 -32.11 14.00 -16.89
CA PRO A 369 -33.01 13.47 -17.90
C PRO A 369 -32.41 13.39 -19.31
N VAL A 370 -31.37 14.18 -19.60
CA VAL A 370 -30.65 14.17 -20.89
C VAL A 370 -29.99 12.80 -21.13
N LEU A 371 -29.64 12.07 -20.08
CA LEU A 371 -29.08 10.73 -20.21
C LEU A 371 -30.12 9.71 -20.71
N GLY A 372 -31.41 9.97 -20.53
CA GLY A 372 -32.49 9.06 -20.95
C GLY A 372 -32.57 8.92 -22.46
N SER A 373 -32.53 10.04 -23.19
CA SER A 373 -32.48 10.01 -24.66
C SER A 373 -31.16 9.44 -25.18
N GLN A 374 -30.07 9.64 -24.45
CA GLN A 374 -28.75 9.12 -24.81
C GLN A 374 -28.64 7.59 -24.63
N LYS A 375 -29.29 7.01 -23.62
CA LYS A 375 -29.30 5.56 -23.38
C LYS A 375 -29.85 4.78 -24.57
N VAL A 376 -30.82 5.35 -25.30
CA VAL A 376 -31.45 4.70 -26.46
C VAL A 376 -30.54 4.71 -27.69
N VAL A 377 -29.68 5.71 -27.81
CA VAL A 377 -28.89 5.97 -29.03
C VAL A 377 -27.45 5.45 -28.91
N LEU A 378 -26.87 5.52 -27.71
CA LEU A 378 -25.46 5.19 -27.48
C LEU A 378 -25.28 3.70 -27.20
N ASP A 379 -24.14 3.15 -27.62
CA ASP A 379 -23.70 1.84 -27.15
C ASP A 379 -23.43 1.86 -25.63
N PRO A 380 -23.46 0.70 -24.95
CA PRO A 380 -23.32 0.63 -23.49
C PRO A 380 -22.04 1.28 -22.95
N LEU A 381 -20.91 1.15 -23.66
CA LEU A 381 -19.65 1.78 -23.26
C LEU A 381 -19.70 3.30 -23.41
N ALA A 382 -20.22 3.81 -24.53
CA ALA A 382 -20.41 5.24 -24.73
C ALA A 382 -21.40 5.83 -23.72
N PHE A 383 -22.47 5.10 -23.40
CA PHE A 383 -23.42 5.48 -22.36
C PHE A 383 -22.75 5.55 -20.99
N LEU A 384 -21.94 4.55 -20.59
CA LEU A 384 -21.21 4.56 -19.33
C LEU A 384 -20.22 5.73 -19.24
N ARG A 385 -19.45 5.99 -20.29
CA ARG A 385 -18.56 7.17 -20.38
C ARG A 385 -19.35 8.47 -20.20
N ARG A 386 -20.55 8.54 -20.76
CA ARG A 386 -21.43 9.70 -20.65
C ARG A 386 -21.99 9.89 -19.23
N CYS A 387 -22.35 8.79 -18.56
CA CYS A 387 -22.74 8.80 -17.14
C CYS A 387 -21.61 9.36 -16.26
N VAL A 388 -20.38 8.91 -16.47
CA VAL A 388 -19.19 9.41 -15.74
C VAL A 388 -18.93 10.90 -16.02
N ALA A 389 -19.23 11.37 -17.23
CA ALA A 389 -19.08 12.78 -17.61
C ALA A 389 -20.18 13.70 -17.03
N SER A 390 -21.35 13.16 -16.65
CA SER A 390 -22.44 13.97 -16.08
C SER A 390 -22.06 14.53 -14.72
N ARG A 391 -22.01 15.88 -14.59
CA ARG A 391 -21.75 16.53 -13.30
C ARG A 391 -22.90 16.36 -12.31
N LYS A 392 -24.14 16.21 -12.79
CA LYS A 392 -25.33 16.04 -11.96
C LYS A 392 -25.45 14.60 -11.47
N GLY A 393 -25.26 13.63 -12.37
CA GLY A 393 -25.40 12.20 -12.07
C GLY A 393 -24.20 11.55 -11.38
N ILE A 394 -23.02 12.18 -11.37
CA ILE A 394 -21.80 11.51 -10.87
C ILE A 394 -21.88 10.96 -9.43
N PRO A 395 -22.59 11.58 -8.46
CA PRO A 395 -22.72 11.00 -7.13
C PRO A 395 -23.52 9.68 -7.14
N VAL A 396 -24.57 9.62 -7.96
CA VAL A 396 -25.42 8.43 -8.17
C VAL A 396 -24.60 7.32 -8.83
N VAL A 397 -23.88 7.66 -9.91
CA VAL A 397 -22.97 6.73 -10.61
C VAL A 397 -21.91 6.17 -9.67
N ALA A 398 -21.29 7.01 -8.84
CA ALA A 398 -20.25 6.55 -7.92
C ALA A 398 -20.79 5.64 -6.81
N LYS A 399 -22.01 5.90 -6.30
CA LYS A 399 -22.70 5.02 -5.35
C LYS A 399 -22.98 3.66 -5.99
N TYR A 400 -23.59 3.66 -7.17
CA TYR A 400 -23.91 2.44 -7.91
C TYR A 400 -22.66 1.58 -8.20
N VAL A 401 -21.58 2.20 -8.68
CA VAL A 401 -20.30 1.50 -8.91
C VAL A 401 -19.77 0.86 -7.62
N TYR A 402 -19.89 1.55 -6.49
CA TYR A 402 -19.46 0.99 -5.20
C TYR A 402 -20.32 -0.22 -4.79
N GLU A 403 -21.64 -0.15 -4.96
CA GLU A 403 -22.57 -1.23 -4.61
C GLU A 403 -22.35 -2.45 -5.50
N VAL A 404 -22.26 -2.28 -6.82
CA VAL A 404 -21.99 -3.37 -7.77
C VAL A 404 -20.63 -4.01 -7.48
N LEU A 405 -19.55 -3.23 -7.33
CA LEU A 405 -18.23 -3.81 -7.07
C LEU A 405 -18.20 -4.55 -5.72
N ARG A 406 -18.92 -4.06 -4.70
CA ARG A 406 -19.07 -4.75 -3.42
C ARG A 406 -19.82 -6.08 -3.59
N GLU A 407 -20.86 -6.10 -4.42
CA GLU A 407 -21.62 -7.31 -4.70
C GLU A 407 -20.76 -8.37 -5.39
N PHE A 408 -20.04 -8.00 -6.45
CA PHE A 408 -19.10 -8.90 -7.11
C PHE A 408 -18.03 -9.43 -6.15
N ASP A 409 -17.63 -8.64 -5.17
CA ASP A 409 -16.62 -9.01 -4.18
C ASP A 409 -17.08 -10.10 -3.19
N CYS A 410 -18.40 -10.31 -3.05
CA CYS A 410 -18.98 -11.37 -2.21
C CYS A 410 -18.89 -12.76 -2.86
N TYR A 411 -18.63 -12.86 -4.17
CA TYR A 411 -18.66 -14.13 -4.90
C TYR A 411 -17.31 -14.51 -5.48
N MET A 412 -17.00 -15.81 -5.50
CA MET A 412 -15.80 -16.31 -6.16
C MET A 412 -15.85 -16.06 -7.67
N ARG A 413 -14.69 -15.74 -8.26
CA ARG A 413 -14.56 -15.58 -9.72
C ARG A 413 -14.69 -16.93 -10.39
N TYR A 414 -15.36 -16.95 -11.54
CA TYR A 414 -15.34 -18.11 -12.42
C TYR A 414 -13.93 -18.31 -13.01
N ILE A 415 -13.40 -19.52 -12.89
CA ILE A 415 -12.11 -19.92 -13.46
C ILE A 415 -12.37 -21.04 -14.47
N PRO A 416 -12.07 -20.83 -15.77
CA PRO A 416 -12.25 -21.88 -16.77
C PRO A 416 -11.38 -23.12 -16.48
N PRO A 417 -11.86 -24.33 -16.82
CA PRO A 417 -11.05 -25.54 -16.73
C PRO A 417 -9.73 -25.41 -17.52
N GLY A 418 -8.65 -26.00 -17.01
CA GLY A 418 -7.34 -26.00 -17.69
C GLY A 418 -6.38 -24.86 -17.29
N TYR A 419 -6.86 -23.84 -16.57
CA TYR A 419 -6.00 -22.73 -16.10
C TYR A 419 -5.44 -22.92 -14.68
N GLY A 420 -5.94 -23.93 -13.95
CA GLY A 420 -5.33 -24.42 -12.72
C GLY A 420 -4.08 -25.24 -13.03
N ARG A 421 -2.93 -24.94 -12.41
CA ARG A 421 -1.71 -25.76 -12.64
C ARG A 421 -1.91 -27.18 -12.12
N VAL A 422 -1.88 -28.15 -13.02
CA VAL A 422 -1.89 -29.60 -12.73
C VAL A 422 -0.64 -29.95 -11.90
N GLY A 423 -0.83 -30.55 -10.72
CA GLY A 423 0.26 -31.00 -9.85
C GLY A 423 0.10 -30.76 -8.34
N CYS A 424 -0.97 -30.09 -7.90
CA CYS A 424 -1.30 -29.98 -6.47
C CYS A 424 -2.82 -30.04 -6.28
N VAL A 425 -3.38 -31.25 -6.35
CA VAL A 425 -4.68 -31.52 -5.71
C VAL A 425 -4.40 -31.64 -4.22
N LYS A 426 -4.34 -30.50 -3.54
CA LYS A 426 -4.83 -30.37 -2.17
C LYS A 426 -5.82 -29.21 -2.25
N TYR A 427 -7.07 -29.47 -1.89
CA TYR A 427 -8.07 -28.44 -1.65
C TYR A 427 -7.49 -27.50 -0.59
N ARG A 428 -6.85 -26.43 -1.06
CA ARG A 428 -6.46 -25.27 -0.26
C ARG A 428 -7.38 -24.17 -0.72
N THR A 429 -8.38 -23.92 0.10
CA THR A 429 -9.32 -22.83 -0.05
C THR A 429 -8.53 -21.55 -0.26
N ILE A 430 -8.73 -20.94 -1.43
CA ILE A 430 -8.03 -19.74 -1.82
C ILE A 430 -8.61 -18.61 -0.97
N LEU A 431 -7.96 -18.30 0.16
CA LEU A 431 -8.24 -17.09 0.93
C LEU A 431 -8.25 -15.88 -0.02
N PRO A 432 -9.34 -15.09 -0.09
CA PRO A 432 -9.33 -13.86 -0.86
C PRO A 432 -8.35 -12.87 -0.21
N ARG A 433 -7.36 -12.45 -1.01
CA ARG A 433 -6.39 -11.39 -0.65
C ARG A 433 -7.10 -10.04 -0.51
N TRP A 434 -7.67 -9.80 0.66
CA TRP A 434 -8.18 -8.50 1.07
C TRP A 434 -7.10 -7.66 1.76
N HIS A 435 -7.12 -6.36 1.44
CA HIS A 435 -6.42 -5.22 2.04
C HIS A 435 -4.87 -5.10 1.93
N ARG A 436 -4.40 -4.59 0.78
CA ARG A 436 -3.34 -3.56 0.78
C ARG A 436 -4.00 -2.20 0.99
N GLY A 437 -4.29 -1.87 2.24
CA GLY A 437 -5.03 -0.66 2.55
C GLY A 437 -4.98 -0.19 3.99
N LEU A 438 -4.17 -0.80 4.86
CA LEU A 438 -3.89 -0.30 6.21
C LEU A 438 -2.42 -0.62 6.51
N VAL A 439 -1.61 0.43 6.57
CA VAL A 439 -0.26 0.36 7.17
C VAL A 439 -0.43 0.88 8.58
N ASP A 440 -0.59 -0.03 9.54
CA ASP A 440 0.31 -0.17 10.69
C ASP A 440 0.04 -1.50 11.43
N ILE A 441 1.08 -2.36 11.44
CA ILE A 441 1.35 -3.49 12.36
C ILE A 441 0.45 -4.74 12.15
N GLN A 442 1.04 -5.94 12.38
CA GLN A 442 0.47 -7.30 12.23
C GLN A 442 0.44 -7.88 10.81
N LYS A 443 1.60 -8.30 10.32
CA LYS A 443 1.73 -9.02 9.05
C LYS A 443 1.58 -10.52 9.30
N LEU A 444 0.44 -11.13 8.92
CA LEU A 444 0.41 -12.58 8.69
C LEU A 444 1.38 -12.87 7.53
N CYS A 445 2.49 -13.53 7.84
CA CYS A 445 3.39 -14.07 6.84
C CYS A 445 3.06 -15.56 6.72
N SER A 446 2.80 -16.04 5.49
CA SER A 446 2.82 -17.49 5.26
C SER A 446 4.19 -18.03 5.68
N ASP A 447 4.24 -19.19 6.32
CA ASP A 447 5.45 -19.72 6.97
C ASP A 447 6.69 -19.73 6.09
N ALA A 448 6.52 -20.04 4.80
CA ALA A 448 7.59 -20.02 3.81
C ALA A 448 8.19 -18.62 3.58
N GLU A 449 7.39 -17.56 3.61
CA GLU A 449 7.87 -16.19 3.43
C GLU A 449 8.61 -15.67 4.67
N LEU A 450 8.16 -16.06 5.87
CA LEU A 450 8.81 -15.67 7.12
C LEU A 450 10.17 -16.37 7.27
N LEU A 451 10.23 -17.68 6.99
CA LEU A 451 11.47 -18.45 6.99
C LEU A 451 12.45 -17.96 5.92
N MET A 452 11.97 -17.64 4.71
CA MET A 452 12.82 -17.01 3.68
C MET A 452 13.31 -15.62 4.11
N ALA A 453 12.49 -14.82 4.79
CA ALA A 453 12.89 -13.50 5.26
C ALA A 453 13.93 -13.57 6.40
N ILE A 454 13.79 -14.51 7.32
CA ILE A 454 14.78 -14.77 8.39
C ILE A 454 16.10 -15.27 7.80
N ASN A 455 16.05 -16.20 6.84
CA ASN A 455 17.24 -16.78 6.24
C ASN A 455 17.93 -15.86 5.21
N SER A 456 17.23 -14.88 4.62
CA SER A 456 17.74 -14.07 3.49
C SER A 456 18.63 -12.88 3.87
N LYS A 457 19.00 -12.70 5.15
CA LYS A 457 19.69 -11.48 5.68
C LYS A 457 18.99 -10.15 5.34
N SER A 458 17.80 -10.18 4.73
CA SER A 458 17.11 -8.99 4.22
C SER A 458 16.52 -8.11 5.31
N ARG A 459 16.38 -8.65 6.53
CA ARG A 459 15.94 -7.93 7.73
C ARG A 459 16.71 -8.40 8.96
N PRO A 460 17.12 -7.49 9.87
CA PRO A 460 17.81 -7.87 11.09
C PRO A 460 16.87 -8.64 12.05
N HIS A 461 17.42 -9.53 12.88
CA HIS A 461 16.65 -10.30 13.87
C HIS A 461 15.81 -9.41 14.81
N SER A 462 16.30 -8.22 15.15
CA SER A 462 15.59 -7.23 15.96
C SER A 462 14.23 -6.82 15.35
N PHE A 463 14.12 -6.77 14.02
CA PHE A 463 12.86 -6.46 13.35
C PHE A 463 11.77 -7.47 13.72
N PHE A 464 12.08 -8.76 13.67
CA PHE A 464 11.11 -9.82 13.94
C PHE A 464 10.81 -9.95 15.43
N CYS A 465 11.83 -9.80 16.28
CA CYS A 465 11.68 -9.82 17.73
C CYS A 465 10.74 -8.71 18.25
N ASP A 466 10.83 -7.51 17.68
CA ASP A 466 10.08 -6.35 18.17
C ASP A 466 8.69 -6.21 17.53
N ARG A 467 8.55 -6.59 16.25
CA ARG A 467 7.36 -6.28 15.45
C ARG A 467 6.38 -7.44 15.29
N VAL A 468 6.80 -8.69 15.46
CA VAL A 468 5.90 -9.85 15.33
C VAL A 468 5.20 -10.08 16.67
N LYS A 469 3.93 -9.71 16.74
CA LYS A 469 3.07 -9.88 17.93
C LYS A 469 2.08 -11.03 17.79
N HIS A 470 1.81 -11.49 16.57
CA HIS A 470 0.91 -12.61 16.31
C HIS A 470 1.56 -13.54 15.30
N LEU A 471 1.50 -14.84 15.53
CA LEU A 471 2.10 -15.86 14.68
C LEU A 471 1.09 -16.99 14.47
N PHE A 472 0.85 -17.34 13.21
CA PHE A 472 0.07 -18.49 12.80
C PHE A 472 0.99 -19.40 11.98
N ALA A 473 1.28 -20.58 12.51
CA ALA A 473 2.19 -21.55 11.95
C ALA A 473 1.40 -22.79 11.52
N GLU A 474 1.37 -23.09 10.23
CA GLU A 474 0.56 -24.18 9.68
C GLU A 474 1.35 -25.03 8.69
N ASN A 475 1.40 -26.35 8.93
CA ASN A 475 2.12 -27.30 8.08
C ASN A 475 3.65 -27.05 8.03
N ILE A 476 4.25 -26.62 9.14
CA ILE A 476 5.70 -26.46 9.27
C ILE A 476 6.35 -27.62 10.03
N THR A 477 7.64 -27.85 9.79
CA THR A 477 8.41 -28.84 10.56
C THR A 477 8.86 -28.28 11.90
N ASP A 478 9.17 -29.15 12.88
CA ASP A 478 9.67 -28.73 14.20
C ASP A 478 10.90 -27.82 14.11
N LEU A 479 11.83 -28.13 13.21
CA LEU A 479 13.04 -27.31 12.98
C LEU A 479 12.69 -25.92 12.43
N GLN A 480 11.66 -25.81 11.59
CA GLN A 480 11.18 -24.54 11.08
C GLN A 480 10.52 -23.73 12.19
N LEU A 481 9.66 -24.37 12.99
CA LEU A 481 9.03 -23.74 14.14
C LEU A 481 10.10 -23.23 15.12
N GLN A 482 11.11 -24.05 15.43
CA GLN A 482 12.26 -23.66 16.27
C GLN A 482 12.94 -22.40 15.74
N THR A 483 13.21 -22.36 14.43
CA THR A 483 13.86 -21.22 13.80
C THR A 483 13.01 -19.97 13.95
N LEU A 484 11.70 -20.06 13.71
CA LEU A 484 10.77 -18.92 13.86
C LEU A 484 10.72 -18.40 15.29
N LEU A 485 10.57 -19.30 16.27
CA LEU A 485 10.41 -18.95 17.66
C LEU A 485 11.71 -18.43 18.30
N SER A 486 12.87 -18.85 17.80
CA SER A 486 14.17 -18.31 18.24
C SER A 486 14.30 -16.80 17.98
N VAL A 487 13.59 -16.29 16.98
CA VAL A 487 13.63 -14.89 16.56
C VAL A 487 12.43 -14.10 17.09
N CYS A 488 11.22 -14.67 17.04
CA CYS A 488 9.98 -14.00 17.41
C CYS A 488 9.67 -14.12 18.92
N LYS A 489 10.37 -13.34 19.76
CA LYS A 489 10.27 -13.48 21.23
C LYS A 489 9.06 -12.81 21.89
N ASN A 490 8.40 -11.86 21.22
CA ASN A 490 7.33 -11.05 21.82
C ASN A 490 5.94 -11.38 21.25
N ILE A 491 5.62 -12.67 21.09
CA ILE A 491 4.34 -13.13 20.54
C ILE A 491 3.26 -13.08 21.63
N ASN A 492 2.14 -12.40 21.33
CA ASN A 492 0.93 -12.30 22.15
C ASN A 492 -0.12 -13.34 21.76
N ILE A 493 -0.26 -13.65 20.46
CA ILE A 493 -1.21 -14.65 19.95
C ILE A 493 -0.41 -15.65 19.11
N LEU A 494 -0.45 -16.92 19.48
CA LEU A 494 0.27 -17.99 18.82
C LEU A 494 -0.71 -19.09 18.42
N ALA A 495 -0.70 -19.46 17.14
CA ALA A 495 -1.39 -20.65 16.65
C ALA A 495 -0.40 -21.58 15.96
N VAL A 496 -0.38 -22.85 16.35
CA VAL A 496 0.50 -23.89 15.80
C VAL A 496 -0.37 -25.07 15.38
N LEU A 497 -0.41 -25.32 14.08
CA LEU A 497 -1.17 -26.41 13.43
C LEU A 497 -0.19 -27.24 12.61
N THR A 498 0.39 -28.27 13.22
CA THR A 498 1.44 -29.09 12.60
C THR A 498 0.87 -30.32 11.90
N ILE A 499 1.31 -30.63 10.68
CA ILE A 499 1.02 -31.96 10.10
C ILE A 499 1.98 -32.95 10.75
N ARG A 500 1.48 -33.82 11.62
CA ARG A 500 2.24 -34.98 12.09
C ARG A 500 2.43 -35.99 10.95
N ALA A 501 3.54 -35.86 10.23
CA ALA A 501 4.14 -36.95 9.48
C ALA A 501 5.50 -37.24 10.12
N VAL A 502 5.56 -38.34 10.89
CA VAL A 502 6.72 -38.87 11.64
C VAL A 502 6.86 -38.34 13.08
N LEU A 503 6.63 -39.23 14.04
CA LEU A 503 6.82 -39.02 15.49
C LEU A 503 8.30 -38.68 15.80
N PRO A 504 8.61 -37.52 16.43
CA PRO A 504 9.94 -37.23 16.94
C PRO A 504 10.18 -37.88 18.31
N SER A 505 11.45 -38.03 18.68
CA SER A 505 11.86 -38.44 20.04
C SER A 505 11.46 -37.41 21.11
N PRO A 506 11.37 -37.79 22.40
CA PRO A 506 10.98 -36.87 23.50
C PRO A 506 11.83 -35.60 23.61
N GLU A 507 13.10 -35.65 23.16
CA GLU A 507 14.04 -34.52 23.21
C GLU A 507 13.85 -33.50 22.07
N THR A 508 13.07 -33.85 21.04
CA THR A 508 12.78 -33.02 19.87
C THR A 508 11.40 -32.36 19.91
N GLN A 509 10.68 -32.45 21.04
CA GLN A 509 9.32 -31.92 21.14
C GLN A 509 9.27 -30.38 21.09
N PRO A 510 8.37 -29.78 20.28
CA PRO A 510 8.32 -28.34 20.00
C PRO A 510 8.09 -27.46 21.25
N MET A 511 7.56 -28.02 22.33
CA MET A 511 7.20 -27.29 23.56
C MET A 511 8.36 -26.99 24.51
N PHE A 512 9.44 -27.78 24.56
CA PHE A 512 10.63 -27.42 25.35
C PHE A 512 11.25 -26.08 24.89
N GLN A 513 10.99 -25.71 23.64
CA GLN A 513 11.55 -24.52 23.00
C GLN A 513 10.63 -23.29 23.13
N LEU A 514 9.40 -23.50 23.59
CA LEU A 514 8.38 -22.48 23.79
C LEU A 514 8.49 -21.75 25.15
N GLN A 515 9.39 -22.19 26.04
CA GLN A 515 9.56 -21.67 27.40
C GLN A 515 9.86 -20.16 27.49
N ALA A 516 10.45 -19.58 26.45
CA ALA A 516 10.78 -18.15 26.41
C ALA A 516 9.59 -17.25 26.04
N LEU A 517 8.49 -17.82 25.53
CA LEU A 517 7.33 -17.08 25.09
C LEU A 517 6.28 -16.97 26.19
N ARG A 518 5.47 -15.91 26.11
CA ARG A 518 4.35 -15.67 27.02
C ARG A 518 3.11 -15.21 26.23
N PRO A 519 2.55 -16.07 25.36
CA PRO A 519 1.33 -15.73 24.63
C PRO A 519 0.15 -15.61 25.60
N ARG A 520 -0.77 -14.70 25.29
CA ARG A 520 -2.07 -14.59 25.96
C ARG A 520 -3.11 -15.51 25.35
N ARG A 521 -3.00 -15.76 24.05
CA ARG A 521 -3.83 -16.70 23.29
C ARG A 521 -2.95 -17.73 22.61
N LEU A 522 -3.29 -19.00 22.82
CA LEU A 522 -2.57 -20.15 22.28
C LEU A 522 -3.55 -21.09 21.58
N SER A 523 -3.26 -21.46 20.34
CA SER A 523 -3.98 -22.47 19.58
C SER A 523 -3.02 -23.62 19.25
N ILE A 524 -3.31 -24.84 19.73
CA ILE A 524 -2.38 -25.98 19.63
C ILE A 524 -3.12 -27.33 19.64
N GLU A 525 -2.50 -28.38 19.11
CA GLU A 525 -3.00 -29.76 19.25
C GLU A 525 -2.89 -30.25 20.70
N ILE A 526 -3.89 -31.03 21.16
CA ILE A 526 -3.91 -31.46 22.56
C ILE A 526 -2.73 -32.37 22.91
N GLU A 527 -2.31 -33.23 21.97
CA GLU A 527 -1.23 -34.18 22.21
C GLU A 527 0.08 -33.42 22.49
N ASP A 528 0.31 -32.30 21.80
CA ASP A 528 1.45 -31.43 22.04
C ASP A 528 1.37 -30.74 23.39
N LEU A 529 0.17 -30.37 23.85
CA LEU A 529 -0.02 -29.78 25.17
C LEU A 529 0.26 -30.80 26.30
N ILE A 530 -0.34 -32.00 26.22
CA ILE A 530 -0.29 -33.00 27.29
C ILE A 530 1.10 -33.66 27.38
N LEU A 531 1.71 -34.05 26.25
CA LEU A 531 3.04 -34.66 26.25
C LEU A 531 4.10 -33.75 26.87
N SER A 532 3.82 -32.45 26.90
CA SER A 532 4.70 -31.39 27.38
C SER A 532 4.46 -30.99 28.83
N LEU A 533 3.46 -31.58 29.49
CA LEU A 533 3.17 -31.39 30.90
C LEU A 533 3.63 -32.63 31.67
N PRO A 534 4.80 -32.59 32.34
CA PRO A 534 5.19 -33.67 33.24
C PRO A 534 4.11 -33.85 34.31
N LYS A 535 3.75 -35.09 34.62
CA LYS A 535 2.71 -35.44 35.62
C LYS A 535 2.94 -34.80 37.00
N ASP A 536 4.19 -34.42 37.28
CA ASP A 536 4.63 -33.86 38.57
C ASP A 536 5.09 -32.39 38.47
N ALA A 537 5.04 -31.76 37.28
CA ALA A 537 5.59 -30.42 37.10
C ALA A 537 4.55 -29.32 37.28
N HIS A 538 4.71 -28.60 38.39
CA HIS A 538 4.13 -27.28 38.56
C HIS A 538 4.69 -26.31 37.49
N PHE A 539 3.83 -25.95 36.54
CA PHE A 539 3.92 -24.80 35.61
C PHE A 539 4.99 -24.85 34.51
N HIS A 540 4.60 -25.30 33.31
CA HIS A 540 5.33 -24.94 32.10
C HIS A 540 5.22 -23.40 31.87
N PRO A 541 6.34 -22.66 31.75
CA PRO A 541 6.33 -21.18 31.72
C PRO A 541 5.40 -20.56 30.68
N ILE A 542 5.26 -21.18 29.50
CA ILE A 542 4.40 -20.65 28.44
C ILE A 542 2.92 -20.57 28.84
N LEU A 543 2.46 -21.49 29.69
CA LEU A 543 1.04 -21.59 30.06
C LEU A 543 0.67 -20.64 31.20
N THR A 544 1.67 -20.01 31.84
CA THR A 544 1.45 -19.06 32.95
C THR A 544 0.81 -17.73 32.52
N SER A 545 0.80 -17.43 31.22
CA SER A 545 0.19 -16.22 30.66
C SER A 545 -1.03 -16.48 29.78
N VAL A 546 -1.34 -17.74 29.50
CA VAL A 546 -2.41 -18.11 28.56
C VAL A 546 -3.76 -17.92 29.23
N THR A 547 -4.55 -17.04 28.64
CA THR A 547 -5.94 -16.74 29.06
C THR A 547 -6.95 -17.36 28.11
N HIS A 548 -6.58 -17.51 26.83
CA HIS A 548 -7.40 -18.11 25.78
C HIS A 548 -6.66 -19.31 25.18
N LEU A 549 -7.27 -20.48 25.22
CA LEU A 549 -6.69 -21.72 24.72
C LEU A 549 -7.62 -22.39 23.71
N ASP A 550 -7.14 -22.59 22.49
CA ASP A 550 -7.83 -23.34 21.44
C ASP A 550 -7.15 -24.72 21.30
N LEU A 551 -7.91 -25.81 21.49
CA LEU A 551 -7.40 -27.17 21.36
C LEU A 551 -8.02 -27.90 20.17
N TYR A 552 -7.14 -28.54 19.40
CA TYR A 552 -7.51 -29.38 18.27
C TYR A 552 -7.19 -30.85 18.54
N ASP A 553 -7.95 -31.72 17.90
CA ASP A 553 -7.78 -33.18 17.85
C ASP A 553 -7.64 -33.84 19.23
N THR A 554 -8.65 -33.70 20.09
CA THR A 554 -8.63 -34.30 21.43
C THR A 554 -8.99 -35.77 21.49
N LYS A 555 -8.91 -36.48 20.35
CA LYS A 555 -9.11 -37.91 20.33
C LYS A 555 -8.02 -38.56 21.19
N HIS A 556 -8.44 -39.20 22.29
CA HIS A 556 -7.71 -40.29 22.97
C HIS A 556 -7.10 -40.07 24.37
N ARG A 557 -7.46 -39.09 25.21
CA ARG A 557 -7.00 -39.10 26.63
C ARG A 557 -7.96 -38.51 27.66
N ASP A 558 -8.46 -39.36 28.55
CA ASP A 558 -9.39 -39.01 29.64
C ASP A 558 -8.81 -38.06 30.71
N ASP A 559 -7.50 -37.82 30.74
CA ASP A 559 -6.80 -37.07 31.80
C ASP A 559 -6.48 -35.60 31.44
N PHE A 560 -6.85 -35.12 30.26
CA PHE A 560 -6.47 -33.76 29.82
C PHE A 560 -7.11 -32.65 30.67
N VAL A 561 -8.32 -32.89 31.19
CA VAL A 561 -9.04 -31.91 32.01
C VAL A 561 -8.27 -31.59 33.30
N ASP A 562 -7.60 -32.58 33.88
CA ASP A 562 -6.78 -32.38 35.07
C ASP A 562 -5.58 -31.47 34.78
N HIS A 563 -5.02 -31.58 33.58
CA HIS A 563 -3.95 -30.69 33.11
C HIS A 563 -4.45 -29.26 32.88
N LEU A 564 -5.67 -29.10 32.35
CA LEU A 564 -6.29 -27.79 32.16
C LEU A 564 -6.60 -27.10 33.49
N ALA A 565 -6.98 -27.85 34.53
CA ALA A 565 -7.27 -27.31 35.86
C ALA A 565 -6.02 -26.67 36.52
N LEU A 566 -4.82 -27.09 36.10
CA LEU A 566 -3.56 -26.49 36.54
C LEU A 566 -3.30 -25.11 35.92
N LEU A 567 -4.03 -24.74 34.86
CA LEU A 567 -3.90 -23.46 34.16
C LEU A 567 -4.69 -22.37 34.89
N HIS A 568 -4.13 -21.89 36.00
CA HIS A 568 -4.73 -20.81 36.80
C HIS A 568 -5.12 -19.51 36.05
N PRO A 569 -4.47 -19.07 34.96
CA PRO A 569 -4.89 -17.88 34.22
C PRO A 569 -5.96 -18.14 33.15
N LEU A 570 -6.33 -19.39 32.89
CA LEU A 570 -7.25 -19.75 31.81
C LEU A 570 -8.66 -19.24 32.09
N THR A 571 -9.15 -18.35 31.24
CA THR A 571 -10.53 -17.81 31.28
C THR A 571 -11.37 -18.29 30.10
N HIS A 572 -10.74 -18.67 28.99
CA HIS A 572 -11.41 -19.05 27.74
C HIS A 572 -10.82 -20.34 27.19
N LEU A 573 -11.65 -21.35 26.98
CA LEU A 573 -11.24 -22.66 26.44
C LEU A 573 -12.11 -23.03 25.24
N SER A 574 -11.48 -23.42 24.14
CA SER A 574 -12.16 -23.90 22.96
C SER A 574 -11.69 -25.29 22.56
N LEU A 575 -12.62 -26.15 22.17
CA LEU A 575 -12.41 -27.54 21.79
C LEU A 575 -12.96 -27.76 20.38
N TRP A 576 -12.16 -28.35 19.48
CA TRP A 576 -12.54 -28.53 18.07
C TRP A 576 -13.00 -29.97 17.74
N ASN A 577 -14.02 -30.12 16.88
CA ASN A 577 -14.54 -31.37 16.29
C ASN A 577 -15.10 -32.40 17.30
N GLY A 578 -15.86 -31.94 18.31
CA GLY A 578 -16.56 -32.86 19.22
C GLY A 578 -15.63 -33.85 19.90
N SER A 579 -14.40 -33.40 20.13
CA SER A 579 -13.28 -34.24 20.52
C SER A 579 -13.30 -34.56 22.02
N ALA A 580 -14.01 -33.75 22.81
CA ALA A 580 -14.36 -34.04 24.19
C ALA A 580 -15.80 -34.54 24.29
N SER A 581 -16.03 -35.51 25.15
CA SER A 581 -17.35 -35.94 25.62
C SER A 581 -18.02 -34.84 26.46
N GLY A 582 -19.35 -34.90 26.58
CA GLY A 582 -20.09 -34.00 27.48
C GLY A 582 -19.60 -34.06 28.93
N ALA A 583 -19.21 -35.25 29.40
CA ALA A 583 -18.60 -35.47 30.71
C ALA A 583 -17.28 -34.72 30.89
N GLU A 584 -16.41 -34.70 29.87
CA GLU A 584 -15.13 -33.97 29.91
C GLU A 584 -15.35 -32.46 29.87
N MET A 585 -16.31 -31.97 29.08
CA MET A 585 -16.69 -30.55 29.10
C MET A 585 -17.25 -30.12 30.45
N SER A 586 -18.11 -30.95 31.06
CA SER A 586 -18.65 -30.73 32.41
C SER A 586 -17.54 -30.75 33.46
N ALA A 587 -16.57 -31.65 33.32
CA ALA A 587 -15.38 -31.69 34.17
C ALA A 587 -14.52 -30.43 33.99
N ALA A 588 -14.33 -29.93 32.76
CA ALA A 588 -13.59 -28.69 32.51
C ALA A 588 -14.29 -27.48 33.15
N LEU A 589 -15.60 -27.34 32.96
CA LEU A 589 -16.41 -26.28 33.56
C LEU A 589 -16.36 -26.29 35.11
N SER A 590 -16.33 -27.48 35.73
CA SER A 590 -16.32 -27.62 37.19
C SER A 590 -14.92 -27.49 37.80
N ARG A 591 -13.87 -28.01 37.15
CA ARG A 591 -12.50 -28.02 37.67
C ARG A 591 -11.72 -26.74 37.34
N CYS A 592 -11.96 -26.12 36.18
CA CYS A 592 -11.35 -24.84 35.79
C CYS A 592 -12.15 -23.66 36.40
N ARG A 593 -11.89 -23.34 37.67
CA ARG A 593 -12.67 -22.35 38.45
C ARG A 593 -12.72 -20.93 37.88
N ARG A 594 -11.77 -20.55 37.02
CA ARG A 594 -11.71 -19.22 36.39
C ARG A 594 -12.25 -19.20 34.96
N LEU A 595 -12.73 -20.33 34.46
CA LEU A 595 -13.26 -20.40 33.11
C LEU A 595 -14.54 -19.55 33.04
N GLU A 596 -14.52 -18.57 32.15
CA GLU A 596 -15.61 -17.63 31.85
C GLU A 596 -16.39 -18.08 30.61
N ALA A 597 -15.70 -18.70 29.64
CA ALA A 597 -16.28 -19.26 28.43
C ALA A 597 -15.67 -20.62 28.07
N LEU A 598 -16.54 -21.57 27.72
CA LEU A 598 -16.18 -22.84 27.07
C LEU A 598 -16.85 -22.90 25.69
N VAL A 599 -16.05 -22.94 24.63
CA VAL A 599 -16.53 -22.91 23.24
C VAL A 599 -16.30 -24.27 22.57
N ASP A 600 -17.38 -24.95 22.21
CA ASP A 600 -17.33 -26.16 21.39
C ASP A 600 -17.44 -25.79 19.90
N MET A 601 -16.37 -26.02 19.15
CA MET A 601 -16.26 -25.69 17.73
C MET A 601 -16.46 -26.96 16.88
N HIS A 602 -17.38 -26.91 15.91
CA HIS A 602 -17.59 -28.00 14.96
C HIS A 602 -17.44 -27.54 13.51
N GLY A 603 -16.73 -28.34 12.69
CA GLY A 603 -16.67 -28.14 11.25
C GLY A 603 -17.71 -29.00 10.53
N GLY A 604 -18.74 -28.39 9.93
CA GLY A 604 -19.74 -29.12 9.14
C GLY A 604 -20.95 -28.29 8.67
N ILE A 605 -21.58 -28.73 7.58
CA ILE A 605 -22.87 -28.22 7.08
C ILE A 605 -23.96 -28.67 8.07
N ARG A 606 -24.91 -27.77 8.40
CA ARG A 606 -26.00 -27.94 9.38
C ARG A 606 -26.86 -29.22 9.27
N ASP A 607 -26.76 -30.00 8.20
CA ASP A 607 -27.76 -31.00 7.82
C ASP A 607 -27.53 -32.42 8.36
N GLU A 608 -26.41 -32.71 9.00
CA GLU A 608 -26.29 -33.92 9.81
C GLU A 608 -26.18 -33.52 11.28
N ALA A 609 -27.32 -33.53 11.97
CA ALA A 609 -27.36 -33.46 13.43
C ALA A 609 -26.43 -34.53 13.98
N HIS A 610 -25.24 -34.14 14.45
CA HIS A 610 -24.31 -35.07 15.07
C HIS A 610 -25.04 -35.67 16.30
N PRO A 611 -25.34 -36.98 16.31
CA PRO A 611 -26.24 -37.57 17.31
C PRO A 611 -25.68 -37.55 18.74
N THR A 612 -24.42 -37.19 18.92
CA THR A 612 -23.65 -37.38 20.15
C THR A 612 -23.89 -36.33 21.23
N PHE A 613 -24.56 -35.21 20.96
CA PHE A 613 -24.82 -34.15 21.96
C PHE A 613 -26.27 -34.05 22.45
N GLN A 614 -27.18 -34.91 21.98
CA GLN A 614 -28.53 -34.94 22.52
C GLN A 614 -28.61 -35.55 23.93
N ASP A 615 -27.59 -36.28 24.39
CA ASP A 615 -27.70 -37.11 25.61
C ASP A 615 -26.95 -36.61 26.87
N ASP A 616 -26.10 -35.57 26.81
CA ASP A 616 -25.41 -35.06 28.01
C ASP A 616 -25.97 -33.70 28.47
N ALA A 617 -27.07 -33.76 29.21
CA ALA A 617 -27.79 -32.58 29.73
C ALA A 617 -26.97 -31.77 30.76
N SER A 618 -25.86 -32.31 31.27
CA SER A 618 -25.12 -31.74 32.40
C SER A 618 -24.23 -30.55 32.04
N CYS A 619 -23.43 -30.63 30.95
CA CYS A 619 -22.57 -29.54 30.50
C CYS A 619 -23.34 -28.43 29.78
N THR A 620 -24.41 -28.81 29.08
CA THR A 620 -25.19 -27.90 28.23
C THR A 620 -26.11 -26.95 29.00
N ALA A 621 -26.23 -27.13 30.32
CA ALA A 621 -26.95 -26.24 31.22
C ALA A 621 -26.07 -25.12 31.82
N ASP A 622 -24.74 -25.21 31.68
CA ASP A 622 -23.83 -24.18 32.19
C ASP A 622 -23.87 -22.92 31.31
N MET A 623 -24.09 -21.76 31.94
CA MET A 623 -24.22 -20.48 31.27
C MET A 623 -22.96 -20.04 30.51
N ARG A 624 -21.81 -20.66 30.78
CA ARG A 624 -20.52 -20.39 30.15
C ARG A 624 -20.27 -21.20 28.88
N PHE A 625 -21.13 -22.18 28.59
CA PHE A 625 -20.97 -23.05 27.42
C PHE A 625 -21.57 -22.43 26.16
N VAL A 626 -20.82 -22.42 25.07
CA VAL A 626 -21.24 -21.92 23.75
C VAL A 626 -20.84 -22.92 22.67
N SER A 627 -21.75 -23.25 21.77
CA SER A 627 -21.44 -24.07 20.59
C SER A 627 -21.42 -23.17 19.35
N ILE A 628 -20.35 -23.27 18.57
CA ILE A 628 -20.10 -22.47 17.37
C ILE A 628 -19.81 -23.41 16.19
N VAL A 629 -20.41 -23.11 15.05
CA VAL A 629 -20.15 -23.83 13.80
C VAL A 629 -19.20 -22.99 12.95
N LEU A 630 -17.95 -23.44 12.84
CA LEU A 630 -16.92 -22.80 12.02
C LEU A 630 -16.16 -23.90 11.25
N ASP A 631 -16.17 -23.80 9.93
CA ASP A 631 -15.23 -24.60 9.12
C ASP A 631 -13.79 -24.07 9.30
N ALA A 632 -12.81 -24.86 8.85
CA ALA A 632 -11.39 -24.51 8.99
C ALA A 632 -11.04 -23.14 8.36
N ASP A 633 -11.70 -22.77 7.26
CA ASP A 633 -11.43 -21.51 6.57
C ASP A 633 -12.10 -20.33 7.25
N ALA A 634 -13.31 -20.52 7.79
CA ALA A 634 -14.04 -19.56 8.58
C ALA A 634 -13.29 -19.25 9.86
N TYR A 635 -12.78 -20.27 10.55
CA TYR A 635 -11.92 -20.09 11.71
C TYR A 635 -10.67 -19.28 11.38
N LEU A 636 -9.99 -19.58 10.27
CA LEU A 636 -8.79 -18.82 9.91
C LEU A 636 -9.12 -17.35 9.63
N ARG A 637 -10.22 -17.07 8.92
CA ARG A 637 -10.68 -15.69 8.69
C ARG A 637 -10.98 -14.99 10.01
N ASP A 638 -11.71 -15.64 10.89
CA ASP A 638 -12.10 -15.13 12.21
C ASP A 638 -10.88 -14.87 13.10
N TRP A 639 -9.93 -15.80 13.14
CA TRP A 639 -8.65 -15.63 13.85
C TRP A 639 -7.89 -14.40 13.35
N VAL A 640 -7.84 -14.17 12.03
CA VAL A 640 -7.22 -12.97 11.46
C VAL A 640 -7.95 -11.71 11.91
N VAL A 641 -9.28 -11.70 11.92
CA VAL A 641 -10.09 -10.58 12.43
C VAL A 641 -9.74 -10.28 13.88
N GLY A 642 -9.66 -11.30 14.74
CA GLY A 642 -9.30 -11.17 16.14
C GLY A 642 -7.89 -10.61 16.34
N THR A 643 -6.90 -11.05 15.55
CA THR A 643 -5.56 -10.45 15.63
C THR A 643 -5.58 -8.96 15.36
N GLN A 644 -6.42 -8.49 14.45
CA GLN A 644 -6.55 -7.08 14.05
C GLN A 644 -7.40 -6.25 15.02
N GLY A 645 -7.84 -6.84 16.14
CA GLY A 645 -8.72 -6.19 17.12
C GLY A 645 -10.17 -6.08 16.66
N GLY A 646 -10.58 -6.87 15.66
CA GLY A 646 -11.99 -7.05 15.31
C GLY A 646 -12.71 -8.02 16.25
N LEU A 647 -14.02 -8.16 16.06
CA LEU A 647 -14.83 -9.15 16.79
C LEU A 647 -14.57 -10.53 16.19
N ASP A 648 -13.88 -11.38 16.94
CA ASP A 648 -13.66 -12.79 16.60
C ASP A 648 -14.64 -13.69 17.37
N PHE A 649 -14.57 -15.00 17.15
CA PHE A 649 -15.49 -15.96 17.77
C PHE A 649 -15.43 -15.91 19.30
N TRP A 650 -14.30 -15.48 19.88
CA TRP A 650 -14.17 -15.28 21.32
C TRP A 650 -15.02 -14.10 21.80
N ALA A 651 -14.88 -12.94 21.15
CA ALA A 651 -15.72 -11.79 21.44
C ALA A 651 -17.22 -12.10 21.25
N CYS A 652 -17.56 -12.89 20.23
CA CYS A 652 -18.92 -13.35 19.99
C CYS A 652 -19.43 -14.29 21.10
N ALA A 653 -18.58 -15.21 21.58
CA ALA A 653 -18.91 -16.10 22.69
C ALA A 653 -19.15 -15.31 23.98
N ASP A 654 -18.32 -14.31 24.27
CA ASP A 654 -18.50 -13.41 25.42
C ASP A 654 -19.82 -12.65 25.35
N GLU A 655 -20.11 -12.02 24.21
CA GLU A 655 -21.36 -11.29 24.00
C GLU A 655 -22.56 -12.21 24.20
N PHE A 656 -22.48 -13.44 23.67
CA PHE A 656 -23.53 -14.44 23.80
C PHE A 656 -23.75 -14.88 25.26
N ILE A 657 -22.68 -15.11 26.02
CA ILE A 657 -22.75 -15.44 27.45
C ILE A 657 -23.34 -14.28 28.25
N VAL A 658 -22.96 -13.03 27.94
CA VAL A 658 -23.50 -11.83 28.59
C VAL A 658 -25.01 -11.70 28.33
N LYS A 659 -25.44 -11.81 27.07
CA LYS A 659 -26.86 -11.79 26.69
C LYS A 659 -27.64 -12.90 27.41
N ARG A 660 -27.06 -14.09 27.55
CA ARG A 660 -27.68 -15.19 28.29
C ARG A 660 -27.82 -14.86 29.79
N ARG A 661 -26.79 -14.27 30.42
CA ARG A 661 -26.82 -13.86 31.85
C ARG A 661 -27.85 -12.77 32.12
N HIS A 662 -28.09 -11.87 31.17
CA HIS A 662 -29.10 -10.82 31.27
C HIS A 662 -30.53 -11.31 30.98
N GLY A 663 -30.68 -12.53 30.47
CA GLY A 663 -31.99 -13.08 30.09
C GLY A 663 -32.48 -12.65 28.71
N ASP A 664 -31.63 -11.99 27.90
CA ASP A 664 -31.95 -11.59 26.52
C ASP A 664 -32.09 -12.82 25.59
N ILE A 665 -31.42 -13.92 25.95
CA ILE A 665 -31.47 -15.20 25.25
C ILE A 665 -31.81 -16.28 26.28
N LYS A 666 -32.63 -17.26 25.88
CA LYS A 666 -32.99 -18.39 26.76
C LYS A 666 -31.72 -19.09 27.27
N PRO A 667 -31.64 -19.45 28.57
CA PRO A 667 -30.51 -20.21 29.12
C PRO A 667 -30.21 -21.51 28.36
N SER A 668 -31.26 -22.11 27.78
CA SER A 668 -31.17 -23.34 26.99
C SER A 668 -30.65 -23.15 25.56
N THR A 669 -30.46 -21.91 25.07
CA THR A 669 -29.96 -21.66 23.71
C THR A 669 -28.46 -21.90 23.68
N ARG A 670 -28.02 -22.87 22.87
CA ARG A 670 -26.63 -23.38 22.85
C ARG A 670 -25.80 -22.86 21.69
N TYR A 671 -26.45 -22.60 20.56
CA TYR A 671 -25.80 -22.25 19.31
C TYR A 671 -25.70 -20.74 19.17
N TRP A 672 -24.48 -20.27 18.95
CA TRP A 672 -24.31 -18.98 18.32
C TRP A 672 -24.47 -19.17 16.81
N ILE A 673 -25.54 -18.59 16.27
CA ILE A 673 -25.75 -18.48 14.83
C ILE A 673 -25.30 -17.08 14.50
N GLU A 674 -24.22 -16.96 13.72
CA GLU A 674 -23.92 -15.70 13.04
C GLU A 674 -25.19 -15.32 12.27
N GLU A 675 -25.81 -14.17 12.59
CA GLU A 675 -26.95 -13.64 11.84
C GLU A 675 -26.43 -13.27 10.44
N SER A 676 -26.27 -14.27 9.58
CA SER A 676 -26.30 -14.09 8.13
C SER A 676 -27.75 -13.76 7.78
N ASP A 677 -28.01 -12.48 7.55
CA ASP A 677 -29.21 -11.91 6.96
C ASP A 677 -30.54 -12.19 7.69
N GLY A 678 -31.00 -11.20 8.45
CA GLY A 678 -32.34 -11.16 9.01
C GLY A 678 -33.36 -10.53 8.06
N ILE A 679 -34.16 -11.42 7.42
CA ILE A 679 -35.49 -11.25 6.79
C ILE A 679 -35.57 -10.40 5.51
#